data_AF-A0A250KX34-F1
#
_entry.id   AF-A0A250KX34-F1
#
_cell.length_a   1.000
_cell.length_b   1.000
_cell.length_c   1.000
_cell.angle_alpha   90.00
_cell.angle_beta   90.00
_cell.angle_gamma   90.00
#
_symmetry.space_group_name_H-M   'P 1'
#
loop_
_entity.id
_entity.type
_entity.pdbx_description
1 polymer ?
#
loop_
_entity_poly.entity_id
_entity_poly.type
_entity_poly.pdbx_seq_one_letter_code
_entity_poly.pdbx_strand_id
1 'polypeptide(L)'
;MKDLAVDPRGLSASDVVERRARYGRNDILEVAGSPWLELARDTLKDPMIWFLIGVGLIYAVLGNYAEAVTLAVAILPLIGMDAYLHRRTRVSTEGLGRRLAQTARVVRDGVLSEVSAAELVPGDRVLVETGESFPADGLIVSGEGLQADESPLTGEAYPVPKKALASGPAASDESVWIDGDHWGFAGTRLLTGQAELTMAYTGRQTLYGEIVRTAAAGGHERTPLQTAISNLVVLLTAAACVLCLILAGVRLRQGHGWVDALVSAATLAVAALPEEFPVVFTMFLGVGAYRLARRKALVRRGVSVENIGRVTCICSDKTGTITEGRLRLEHLAPAAGFGEDELLRWAGLASRGESGDPMDTAILERAGKHAVSAVADSVLETYPYTEQRRRETVVVRIGGRICVASKGAPEVLLPMANLGETERLEWAAEVERLAAEGHKVLACVYWHLDDAAWSGGEPDRGGLFAGLLAFEDPIRDGVIEAVRECRAAGIRVVMVTGDHPMTAAGVARQIGMKGDMLPGDELVSRLDGGAALRADFDVVARAMPAQKLALVRALKAQGEIVAVTGDGVNDVPALQASDIGIAMGERGTRSAREIASIVLLDDNFNTIVRAIAEGRQLFRNLRLSFQYLLLIHIPLVITATFIPLSGHPILYLPVHIVWLETLIHPTALLVFQELPARGPLRPVPKRRAARFFSGGEWFLIAVIGALITALVLWAYDRSLLPGGNVEHARAMAMVALTCASAAATAVLSRLRTKSAWLMVAVTVGSSLALVQTPWLAARLSLQPLHGDDWLIAMFGGLLSVAGPIILYDAGRRLVRALGGSVVSYLRRAAEGGRSEAALSRSPDAPLTRYAWLSIFAALGTIALKTTAYLVTGSVALLSDAAESLVNLLGAGAALIVLTLAARPADKNHPFGHGQAEYFSSGFEGALILVAAAGIVWAAWDRLIHPQALEALNLGMLVSVAAALVNLAVARVLLRVGRRSGSIALEADGKHLMTDVWTTAAVLAGLGGIALTGWQWLDPAIAILAAVNIVVAGTRLILRSLSGLLGAAIPSEERHRVERVLDDYRRQGIRFHDLRARVSGTQRLITLHVLVPGAMTVREGHELLERIESDIRGVVPNLLIVTHIEPLEDMSSFRHETLQ
;
A
#
# COMPACT_ATOMS: atom_id res chain seq x y z
N MET A 1 -19.93 20.68 -34.03
CA MET A 1 -20.34 22.07 -34.35
C MET A 1 -21.85 22.23 -34.59
N LYS A 2 -22.57 21.33 -35.27
CA LYS A 2 -24.05 21.42 -35.39
C LYS A 2 -24.77 21.55 -34.03
N ASP A 3 -24.25 20.91 -32.99
CA ASP A 3 -24.84 20.95 -31.64
C ASP A 3 -24.50 22.23 -30.83
N LEU A 4 -23.65 23.12 -31.37
CA LEU A 4 -23.16 24.36 -30.73
C LEU A 4 -23.82 25.64 -31.29
N ALA A 5 -24.90 25.51 -32.06
CA ALA A 5 -25.62 26.66 -32.60
C ALA A 5 -26.10 27.58 -31.46
N VAL A 6 -25.79 28.87 -31.58
CA VAL A 6 -26.07 29.89 -30.56
C VAL A 6 -27.54 30.30 -30.66
N ASP A 7 -28.44 29.68 -29.89
CA ASP A 7 -29.82 30.17 -29.68
C ASP A 7 -29.86 31.10 -28.47
N PRO A 8 -30.35 32.35 -28.61
CA PRO A 8 -30.60 33.28 -27.51
C PRO A 8 -31.39 32.68 -26.33
N ARG A 9 -32.25 31.69 -26.58
CA ARG A 9 -33.11 31.03 -25.58
C ARG A 9 -32.48 29.80 -24.93
N GLY A 10 -31.29 29.36 -25.36
CA GLY A 10 -30.66 28.13 -24.84
C GLY A 10 -31.39 26.86 -25.29
N LEU A 11 -31.08 25.72 -24.65
CA LEU A 11 -31.62 24.40 -25.03
C LEU A 11 -33.04 24.16 -24.50
N SER A 12 -33.82 23.37 -25.24
CA SER A 12 -35.12 22.87 -24.78
C SER A 12 -34.96 21.66 -23.84
N ALA A 13 -35.97 21.42 -22.98
CA ALA A 13 -35.98 20.25 -22.10
C ALA A 13 -35.82 18.91 -22.85
N SER A 14 -36.38 18.78 -24.06
CA SER A 14 -36.22 17.59 -24.91
C SER A 14 -34.79 17.42 -25.43
N ASP A 15 -34.15 18.52 -25.87
CA ASP A 15 -32.77 18.48 -26.36
C ASP A 15 -31.79 18.07 -25.26
N VAL A 16 -32.03 18.54 -24.04
CA VAL A 16 -31.21 18.18 -22.87
C VAL A 16 -31.28 16.67 -22.60
N VAL A 17 -32.46 16.04 -22.70
CA VAL A 17 -32.62 14.59 -22.49
C VAL A 17 -31.89 13.79 -23.58
N GLU A 18 -32.05 14.19 -24.84
CA GLU A 18 -31.40 13.53 -25.97
C GLU A 18 -29.86 13.65 -25.88
N ARG A 19 -29.35 14.85 -25.62
CA ARG A 19 -27.90 15.09 -25.48
C ARG A 19 -27.33 14.42 -24.23
N ARG A 20 -28.08 14.35 -23.13
CA ARG A 20 -27.65 13.61 -21.93
C ARG A 20 -27.55 12.10 -22.20
N ALA A 21 -28.44 11.54 -23.02
CA ALA A 21 -28.35 10.14 -23.43
C ALA A 21 -27.14 9.88 -24.35
N ARG A 22 -26.77 10.87 -25.17
CA ARG A 22 -25.65 10.77 -26.13
C ARG A 22 -24.27 11.03 -25.53
N TYR A 23 -24.12 12.10 -24.74
CA TYR A 23 -22.84 12.57 -24.20
C TYR A 23 -22.63 12.17 -22.73
N GLY A 24 -23.67 11.69 -22.05
CA GLY A 24 -23.61 11.33 -20.63
C GLY A 24 -23.74 12.55 -19.72
N ARG A 25 -23.35 12.37 -18.45
CA ARG A 25 -23.28 13.44 -17.45
C ARG A 25 -21.95 14.19 -17.52
N ASN A 26 -21.93 15.43 -17.07
CA ASN A 26 -20.71 16.23 -16.88
C ASN A 26 -19.92 15.77 -15.64
N ASP A 27 -19.61 14.46 -15.57
CA ASP A 27 -18.81 13.83 -14.53
C ASP A 27 -17.46 13.40 -15.12
N ILE A 28 -16.35 13.76 -14.47
CA ILE A 28 -14.99 13.42 -14.93
C ILE A 28 -14.63 11.96 -14.59
N LEU A 29 -15.22 11.40 -13.53
CA LEU A 29 -15.03 10.00 -13.11
C LEU A 29 -16.41 9.32 -13.01
N GLU A 30 -16.62 8.25 -13.78
CA GLU A 30 -17.88 7.52 -13.80
C GLU A 30 -18.16 6.78 -12.48
N VAL A 31 -19.42 6.80 -12.03
CA VAL A 31 -19.93 5.88 -11.01
C VAL A 31 -20.46 4.63 -11.75
N ALA A 32 -19.97 3.45 -11.35
CA ALA A 32 -20.28 2.16 -11.98
C ALA A 32 -21.78 1.77 -11.92
N GLY A 33 -22.18 0.84 -12.78
CA GLY A 33 -23.54 0.60 -13.26
C GLY A 33 -24.51 -0.15 -12.32
N SER A 34 -25.41 -0.96 -12.93
CA SER A 34 -26.55 -1.57 -12.24
C SER A 34 -26.12 -2.56 -11.13
N PRO A 35 -26.53 -2.33 -9.86
CA PRO A 35 -26.11 -3.14 -8.71
C PRO A 35 -26.39 -4.63 -8.83
N TRP A 36 -27.51 -5.00 -9.46
CA TRP A 36 -27.97 -6.38 -9.48
C TRP A 36 -27.26 -7.22 -10.54
N LEU A 37 -26.87 -6.60 -11.66
CA LEU A 37 -26.16 -7.29 -12.73
C LEU A 37 -24.69 -7.52 -12.36
N GLU A 38 -24.09 -6.56 -11.64
CA GLU A 38 -22.75 -6.68 -11.06
C GLU A 38 -22.71 -7.77 -9.97
N LEU A 39 -23.67 -7.76 -9.03
CA LEU A 39 -23.76 -8.78 -7.98
C LEU A 39 -23.87 -10.20 -8.56
N ALA A 40 -24.78 -10.42 -9.50
CA ALA A 40 -24.94 -11.73 -10.13
C ALA A 40 -23.65 -12.19 -10.82
N ARG A 41 -22.95 -11.27 -11.51
CA ARG A 41 -21.69 -11.55 -12.20
C ARG A 41 -20.56 -11.87 -11.22
N ASP A 42 -20.53 -11.25 -10.05
CA ASP A 42 -19.50 -11.48 -9.04
C ASP A 42 -19.73 -12.76 -8.26
N THR A 43 -20.96 -13.07 -7.83
CA THR A 43 -21.30 -14.34 -7.19
C THR A 43 -21.04 -15.53 -8.13
N LEU A 44 -21.24 -15.37 -9.45
CA LEU A 44 -20.90 -16.40 -10.45
C LEU A 44 -19.40 -16.68 -10.60
N LYS A 45 -18.51 -15.82 -10.09
CA LYS A 45 -17.06 -16.06 -10.09
C LYS A 45 -16.58 -16.85 -8.89
N ASP A 46 -17.44 -17.08 -7.90
CA ASP A 46 -17.09 -17.82 -6.70
C ASP A 46 -16.82 -19.31 -7.04
N PRO A 47 -15.58 -19.80 -6.90
CA PRO A 47 -15.22 -21.17 -7.24
C PRO A 47 -15.88 -22.20 -6.31
N MET A 48 -16.21 -21.84 -5.06
CA MET A 48 -16.84 -22.75 -4.09
C MET A 48 -18.26 -23.13 -4.51
N ILE A 49 -19.04 -22.19 -5.08
CA ILE A 49 -20.40 -22.47 -5.56
C ILE A 49 -20.37 -23.49 -6.70
N TRP A 50 -19.54 -23.26 -7.72
CA TRP A 50 -19.39 -24.19 -8.84
C TRP A 50 -18.91 -25.57 -8.40
N PHE A 51 -18.04 -25.59 -7.41
CA PHE A 51 -17.54 -26.80 -6.83
C PHE A 51 -18.62 -27.62 -6.11
N LEU A 52 -19.42 -26.98 -5.23
CA LEU A 52 -20.53 -27.63 -4.53
C LEU A 52 -21.59 -28.15 -5.51
N ILE A 53 -21.88 -27.39 -6.57
CA ILE A 53 -22.74 -27.83 -7.67
C ILE A 53 -22.14 -29.08 -8.35
N GLY A 54 -20.83 -29.09 -8.61
CA GLY A 54 -20.14 -30.24 -9.21
C GLY A 54 -20.20 -31.50 -8.35
N VAL A 55 -19.91 -31.39 -7.05
CA VAL A 55 -19.99 -32.53 -6.11
C VAL A 55 -21.44 -33.01 -5.94
N GLY A 56 -22.39 -32.08 -5.84
CA GLY A 56 -23.83 -32.40 -5.80
C GLY A 56 -24.29 -33.16 -7.04
N LEU A 57 -23.82 -32.76 -8.22
CA LEU A 57 -24.10 -33.46 -9.47
C LEU A 57 -23.50 -34.87 -9.49
N ILE A 58 -22.26 -35.04 -9.00
CA ILE A 58 -21.62 -36.36 -8.88
C ILE A 58 -22.45 -37.28 -7.97
N TYR A 59 -22.90 -36.81 -6.81
CA TYR A 59 -23.78 -37.59 -5.93
C TYR A 59 -25.12 -37.94 -6.58
N ALA A 60 -25.71 -37.01 -7.34
CA ALA A 60 -26.94 -37.27 -8.09
C ALA A 60 -26.75 -38.35 -9.16
N VAL A 61 -25.64 -38.31 -9.90
CA VAL A 61 -25.29 -39.33 -10.91
C VAL A 61 -25.03 -40.69 -10.26
N LEU A 62 -24.45 -40.73 -9.07
CA LEU A 62 -24.22 -41.94 -8.29
C LEU A 62 -25.49 -42.50 -7.60
N GLY A 63 -26.65 -41.84 -7.79
CA GLY A 63 -27.93 -42.25 -7.20
C GLY A 63 -28.11 -41.85 -5.73
N ASN A 64 -27.17 -41.10 -5.14
CA ASN A 64 -27.29 -40.58 -3.78
C ASN A 64 -27.98 -39.21 -3.77
N TYR A 65 -29.29 -39.23 -4.06
CA TYR A 65 -30.12 -38.02 -4.11
C TYR A 65 -30.21 -37.28 -2.77
N ALA A 66 -30.04 -37.98 -1.64
CA ALA A 66 -30.06 -37.38 -0.31
C ALA A 66 -28.87 -36.42 -0.11
N GLU A 67 -27.66 -36.85 -0.47
CA GLU A 67 -26.47 -35.99 -0.40
C GLU A 67 -26.54 -34.83 -1.41
N ALA A 68 -27.01 -35.10 -2.64
CA ALA A 68 -27.16 -34.07 -3.67
C ALA A 68 -28.13 -32.94 -3.25
N VAL A 69 -29.28 -33.29 -2.67
CA VAL A 69 -30.26 -32.32 -2.15
C VAL A 69 -29.71 -31.56 -0.94
N THR A 70 -29.01 -32.25 -0.04
CA THR A 70 -28.37 -31.62 1.13
C THR A 70 -27.36 -30.55 0.70
N LEU A 71 -26.53 -30.83 -0.32
CA LEU A 71 -25.59 -29.85 -0.87
C LEU A 71 -26.29 -28.68 -1.57
N ALA A 72 -27.34 -28.95 -2.34
CA ALA A 72 -28.12 -27.90 -2.98
C ALA A 72 -28.73 -26.91 -1.96
N VAL A 73 -29.25 -27.41 -0.84
CA VAL A 73 -29.76 -26.58 0.26
C VAL A 73 -28.63 -25.84 0.97
N ALA A 74 -27.47 -26.47 1.15
CA ALA A 74 -26.30 -25.87 1.79
C ALA A 74 -25.72 -24.68 1.01
N ILE A 75 -25.93 -24.61 -0.32
CA ILE A 75 -25.51 -23.46 -1.15
C ILE A 75 -26.32 -22.18 -0.85
N LEU A 76 -27.60 -22.30 -0.45
CA LEU A 76 -28.47 -21.14 -0.19
C LEU A 76 -27.93 -20.16 0.86
N PRO A 77 -27.48 -20.59 2.07
CA PRO A 77 -26.91 -19.67 3.05
C PRO A 77 -25.60 -19.03 2.58
N LEU A 78 -24.79 -19.71 1.75
CA LEU A 78 -23.57 -19.15 1.17
C LEU A 78 -23.88 -18.00 0.21
N ILE A 79 -24.79 -18.21 -0.75
CA ILE A 79 -25.25 -17.16 -1.67
C ILE A 79 -25.90 -16.00 -0.90
N GLY A 80 -26.73 -16.32 0.10
CA GLY A 80 -27.39 -15.32 0.93
C GLY A 80 -26.40 -14.47 1.73
N MET A 81 -25.34 -15.09 2.26
CA MET A 81 -24.26 -14.41 2.95
C MET A 81 -23.46 -13.50 2.02
N ASP A 82 -23.03 -14.01 0.86
CA ASP A 82 -22.28 -13.23 -0.14
C ASP A 82 -23.09 -12.00 -0.60
N ALA A 83 -24.37 -12.21 -0.95
CA ALA A 83 -25.28 -11.13 -1.33
C ALA A 83 -25.48 -10.09 -0.22
N TYR A 84 -25.61 -10.54 1.04
CA TYR A 84 -25.74 -9.64 2.19
C TYR A 84 -24.48 -8.81 2.41
N LEU A 85 -23.30 -9.43 2.35
CA LEU A 85 -22.00 -8.77 2.50
C LEU A 85 -21.75 -7.76 1.39
N HIS A 86 -22.06 -8.12 0.14
CA HIS A 86 -21.91 -7.24 -1.00
C HIS A 86 -22.82 -6.01 -0.90
N ARG A 87 -24.10 -6.20 -0.54
CA ARG A 87 -25.05 -5.09 -0.31
C ARG A 87 -24.58 -4.15 0.80
N ARG A 88 -24.09 -4.69 1.92
CA ARG A 88 -23.59 -3.88 3.04
C ARG A 88 -22.35 -3.06 2.66
N THR A 89 -21.50 -3.61 1.79
CA THR A 89 -20.30 -2.93 1.29
C THR A 89 -20.66 -1.73 0.40
N ARG A 90 -21.72 -1.84 -0.42
CA ARG A 90 -22.15 -0.79 -1.37
C ARG A 90 -22.94 0.37 -0.73
N VAL A 91 -23.83 0.07 0.22
CA VAL A 91 -24.58 1.11 0.99
C VAL A 91 -23.62 2.05 1.76
N SER A 92 -22.42 1.56 2.04
CA SER A 92 -21.36 2.26 2.76
C SER A 92 -20.61 3.30 1.87
N THR A 93 -20.68 3.21 0.53
CA THR A 93 -19.83 4.02 -0.37
C THR A 93 -20.61 4.97 -1.30
N GLU A 94 -21.85 4.66 -1.68
CA GLU A 94 -22.57 5.40 -2.74
C GLU A 94 -23.24 6.72 -2.29
N GLY A 95 -23.46 6.91 -0.99
CA GLY A 95 -24.25 8.03 -0.46
C GLY A 95 -23.54 9.38 -0.33
N LEU A 96 -22.20 9.43 -0.47
CA LEU A 96 -21.42 10.61 -0.02
C LEU A 96 -20.88 11.52 -1.13
N GLY A 97 -20.80 11.07 -2.39
CA GLY A 97 -20.27 11.89 -3.49
C GLY A 97 -21.14 13.10 -3.86
N ARG A 98 -22.45 13.06 -3.57
CA ARG A 98 -23.41 14.11 -3.95
C ARG A 98 -23.25 15.44 -3.18
N ARG A 99 -22.49 15.47 -2.08
CA ARG A 99 -22.33 16.69 -1.24
C ARG A 99 -21.29 17.68 -1.77
N LEU A 100 -20.51 17.31 -2.79
CA LEU A 100 -19.51 18.18 -3.43
C LEU A 100 -19.98 18.69 -4.80
N ALA A 101 -21.23 18.42 -5.20
CA ALA A 101 -21.75 18.80 -6.50
C ALA A 101 -21.90 20.33 -6.58
N GLN A 102 -21.10 20.94 -7.45
CA GLN A 102 -21.21 22.36 -7.77
C GLN A 102 -22.53 22.63 -8.50
N THR A 103 -23.10 23.82 -8.31
CA THR A 103 -24.23 24.33 -9.09
C THR A 103 -23.72 25.19 -10.24
N ALA A 104 -24.51 25.30 -11.30
CA ALA A 104 -24.24 26.13 -12.46
C ALA A 104 -25.53 26.85 -12.87
N ARG A 105 -25.41 28.12 -13.26
CA ARG A 105 -26.52 28.93 -13.77
C ARG A 105 -26.64 28.74 -15.28
N VAL A 106 -27.72 28.10 -15.71
CA VAL A 106 -27.95 27.75 -17.12
C VAL A 106 -29.21 28.43 -17.63
N VAL A 107 -29.17 28.90 -18.87
CA VAL A 107 -30.34 29.40 -19.61
C VAL A 107 -30.89 28.26 -20.45
N ARG A 108 -32.13 27.84 -20.16
CA ARG A 108 -32.88 26.83 -20.91
C ARG A 108 -34.29 27.34 -21.17
N ASP A 109 -34.80 27.18 -22.39
CA ASP A 109 -36.10 27.73 -22.82
C ASP A 109 -36.30 29.24 -22.49
N GLY A 110 -35.22 30.02 -22.49
CA GLY A 110 -35.20 31.45 -22.17
C GLY A 110 -35.26 31.78 -20.67
N VAL A 111 -35.26 30.77 -19.80
CA VAL A 111 -35.31 30.94 -18.34
C VAL A 111 -33.96 30.64 -17.72
N LEU A 112 -33.46 31.56 -16.89
CA LEU A 112 -32.27 31.33 -16.07
C LEU A 112 -32.65 30.41 -14.91
N SER A 113 -31.98 29.26 -14.82
CA SER A 113 -32.20 28.26 -13.76
C SER A 113 -30.87 27.78 -13.19
N GLU A 114 -30.85 27.47 -11.90
CA GLU A 114 -29.68 26.91 -11.24
C GLU A 114 -29.80 25.38 -11.23
N VAL A 115 -28.85 24.70 -11.86
CA VAL A 115 -28.82 23.23 -11.99
C VAL A 115 -27.52 22.68 -11.42
N SER A 116 -27.48 21.38 -11.13
CA SER A 116 -26.20 20.73 -10.79
C SER A 116 -25.26 20.80 -11.99
N ALA A 117 -23.98 21.12 -11.79
CA ALA A 117 -22.98 21.14 -12.85
C ALA A 117 -22.87 19.79 -13.57
N ALA A 118 -23.15 18.66 -12.90
CA ALA A 118 -23.18 17.31 -13.48
C ALA A 118 -24.31 17.11 -14.52
N GLU A 119 -25.32 17.99 -14.50
CA GLU A 119 -26.47 17.96 -15.40
C GLU A 119 -26.28 18.77 -16.69
N LEU A 120 -25.16 19.47 -16.82
CA LEU A 120 -24.79 20.21 -18.02
C LEU A 120 -24.51 19.26 -19.18
N VAL A 121 -24.92 19.67 -20.37
CA VAL A 121 -24.69 18.96 -21.64
C VAL A 121 -24.07 19.92 -22.67
N PRO A 122 -23.37 19.40 -23.70
CA PRO A 122 -22.89 20.24 -24.80
C PRO A 122 -24.03 21.05 -25.45
N GLY A 123 -23.78 22.34 -25.61
CA GLY A 123 -24.73 23.37 -26.10
C GLY A 123 -25.52 24.09 -25.01
N ASP A 124 -25.41 23.70 -23.73
CA ASP A 124 -25.98 24.49 -22.63
C ASP A 124 -25.34 25.88 -22.58
N ARG A 125 -26.15 26.89 -22.26
CA ARG A 125 -25.71 28.28 -22.16
C ARG A 125 -25.58 28.67 -20.70
N VAL A 126 -24.37 28.99 -20.27
CA VAL A 126 -24.01 29.13 -18.86
C VAL A 126 -23.53 30.54 -18.58
N LEU A 127 -23.98 31.11 -17.46
CA LEU A 127 -23.55 32.40 -16.97
C LEU A 127 -22.56 32.20 -15.82
N VAL A 128 -21.38 32.83 -15.91
CA VAL A 128 -20.31 32.76 -14.91
C VAL A 128 -19.97 34.18 -14.46
N GLU A 129 -20.00 34.42 -13.15
CA GLU A 129 -19.65 35.71 -12.54
C GLU A 129 -18.22 35.73 -12.00
N THR A 130 -17.72 36.94 -11.71
CA THR A 130 -16.44 37.16 -11.03
C THR A 130 -16.31 36.27 -9.79
N GLY A 131 -15.21 35.53 -9.71
CA GLY A 131 -14.91 34.61 -8.59
C GLY A 131 -15.43 33.18 -8.77
N GLU A 132 -16.31 32.93 -9.74
CA GLU A 132 -16.83 31.60 -10.03
C GLU A 132 -15.90 30.78 -10.94
N SER A 133 -16.00 29.46 -10.83
CA SER A 133 -15.26 28.53 -11.71
C SER A 133 -16.07 28.19 -12.94
N PHE A 134 -15.40 28.03 -14.08
CA PHE A 134 -16.04 27.49 -15.28
C PHE A 134 -16.39 26.01 -15.05
N PRO A 135 -17.66 25.61 -15.23
CA PRO A 135 -18.13 24.27 -14.85
C PRO A 135 -17.74 23.17 -15.85
N ALA A 136 -17.55 23.54 -17.12
CA ALA A 136 -17.08 22.70 -18.22
C ALA A 136 -16.36 23.57 -19.26
N ASP A 137 -15.81 22.98 -20.33
CA ASP A 137 -15.16 23.75 -21.39
C ASP A 137 -16.23 24.38 -22.29
N GLY A 138 -16.20 25.71 -22.40
CA GLY A 138 -17.15 26.48 -23.19
C GLY A 138 -16.54 27.63 -23.95
N LEU A 139 -17.21 28.03 -25.02
CA LEU A 139 -16.86 29.21 -25.81
C LEU A 139 -17.52 30.45 -25.23
N ILE A 140 -16.75 31.51 -25.00
CA ILE A 140 -17.24 32.78 -24.47
C ILE A 140 -17.97 33.54 -25.57
N VAL A 141 -19.26 33.81 -25.34
CA VAL A 141 -20.17 34.45 -26.30
C VAL A 141 -20.35 35.94 -26.00
N SER A 142 -20.24 36.34 -24.73
CA SER A 142 -20.42 37.73 -24.28
C SER A 142 -19.58 38.02 -23.02
N GLY A 143 -19.09 39.26 -22.91
CA GLY A 143 -18.38 39.80 -21.75
C GLY A 143 -17.25 40.77 -22.12
N GLU A 144 -16.99 41.77 -21.28
CA GLU A 144 -15.95 42.79 -21.47
C GLU A 144 -14.92 42.77 -20.32
N GLY A 145 -13.67 43.09 -20.64
CA GLY A 145 -12.59 43.18 -19.64
C GLY A 145 -12.33 41.87 -18.87
N LEU A 146 -12.64 40.72 -19.49
CA LEU A 146 -12.58 39.43 -18.84
C LEU A 146 -11.14 38.98 -18.62
N GLN A 147 -10.87 38.46 -17.43
CA GLN A 147 -9.61 37.78 -17.08
C GLN A 147 -9.93 36.48 -16.37
N ALA A 148 -9.16 35.43 -16.62
CA ALA A 148 -9.31 34.14 -15.98
C ALA A 148 -8.00 33.67 -15.33
N ASP A 149 -8.10 33.02 -14.17
CA ASP A 149 -7.02 32.28 -13.53
C ASP A 149 -6.99 30.87 -14.09
N GLU A 150 -6.01 30.62 -14.96
CA GLU A 150 -5.77 29.33 -15.60
C GLU A 150 -4.66 28.51 -14.93
N SER A 151 -4.20 28.92 -13.74
CA SER A 151 -3.22 28.16 -12.96
C SER A 151 -3.60 26.68 -12.77
N PRO A 152 -4.89 26.26 -12.69
CA PRO A 152 -5.26 24.84 -12.65
C PRO A 152 -4.84 24.00 -13.86
N LEU A 153 -4.61 24.63 -15.01
CA LEU A 153 -4.23 23.98 -16.27
C LEU A 153 -2.78 24.25 -16.65
N THR A 154 -2.32 25.48 -16.45
CA THR A 154 -0.99 25.93 -16.89
C THR A 154 0.06 25.89 -15.79
N GLY A 155 -0.36 25.88 -14.52
CA GLY A 155 0.52 26.04 -13.36
C GLY A 155 0.97 27.49 -13.10
N GLU A 156 0.61 28.43 -13.98
CA GLU A 156 0.99 29.82 -13.91
C GLU A 156 -0.17 30.65 -13.34
N ALA A 157 0.08 31.44 -12.30
CA ALA A 157 -0.95 32.25 -11.60
C ALA A 157 -1.24 33.60 -12.29
N TYR A 158 -0.73 33.82 -13.50
CA TYR A 158 -0.96 35.05 -14.24
C TYR A 158 -2.39 35.12 -14.77
N PRO A 159 -3.12 36.24 -14.55
CA PRO A 159 -4.41 36.47 -15.17
C PRO A 159 -4.32 36.40 -16.69
N VAL A 160 -5.05 35.48 -17.30
CA VAL A 160 -5.12 35.32 -18.76
C VAL A 160 -6.30 36.15 -19.28
N PRO A 161 -6.08 37.13 -20.18
CA PRO A 161 -7.17 37.92 -20.75
C PRO A 161 -8.05 37.04 -21.64
N LYS A 162 -9.37 37.27 -21.55
CA LYS A 162 -10.38 36.52 -22.30
C LYS A 162 -11.22 37.45 -23.17
N LYS A 163 -11.67 36.95 -24.32
CA LYS A 163 -12.46 37.72 -25.30
C LYS A 163 -13.71 36.97 -25.71
N ALA A 164 -14.81 37.70 -25.80
CA ALA A 164 -16.03 37.18 -26.42
C ALA A 164 -15.79 36.92 -27.92
N LEU A 165 -16.33 35.82 -28.42
CA LEU A 165 -16.30 35.47 -29.83
C LEU A 165 -17.28 36.37 -30.58
N ALA A 166 -16.77 37.26 -31.43
CA ALA A 166 -17.57 38.29 -32.11
C ALA A 166 -18.67 37.73 -33.05
N SER A 167 -18.54 36.48 -33.50
CA SER A 167 -19.55 35.73 -34.28
C SER A 167 -19.40 34.24 -33.96
N GLY A 168 -20.51 33.53 -33.67
CA GLY A 168 -20.47 32.07 -33.52
C GLY A 168 -20.01 31.37 -34.81
N PRO A 169 -19.34 30.20 -34.73
CA PRO A 169 -18.95 29.46 -35.93
C PRO A 169 -20.19 29.12 -36.76
N ALA A 170 -20.22 29.55 -38.03
CA ALA A 170 -21.32 29.23 -38.93
C ALA A 170 -21.36 27.70 -39.15
N ALA A 171 -22.56 27.13 -39.23
CA ALA A 171 -22.77 25.68 -39.37
C ALA A 171 -22.16 25.05 -40.65
N SER A 172 -21.52 25.85 -41.51
CA SER A 172 -20.94 25.49 -42.81
C SER A 172 -19.42 25.27 -42.82
N ASP A 173 -18.67 25.63 -41.77
CA ASP A 173 -17.22 25.40 -41.75
C ASP A 173 -16.85 24.06 -41.08
N GLU A 174 -16.13 23.19 -41.80
CA GLU A 174 -15.77 21.84 -41.32
C GLU A 174 -14.70 21.86 -40.21
N SER A 175 -13.89 22.92 -40.09
CA SER A 175 -12.96 23.11 -38.97
C SER A 175 -12.51 24.58 -38.85
N VAL A 176 -12.89 25.24 -37.75
CA VAL A 176 -12.39 26.58 -37.38
C VAL A 176 -11.46 26.44 -36.18
N TRP A 177 -10.24 26.95 -36.30
CA TRP A 177 -9.32 27.08 -35.16
C TRP A 177 -9.74 28.30 -34.33
N ILE A 178 -10.06 28.07 -33.05
CA ILE A 178 -10.43 29.13 -32.11
C ILE A 178 -9.30 29.25 -31.10
N ASP A 179 -8.74 30.44 -30.98
CA ASP A 179 -7.65 30.73 -30.04
C ASP A 179 -8.09 30.60 -28.58
N GLY A 180 -7.15 30.31 -27.69
CA GLY A 180 -7.41 30.00 -26.27
C GLY A 180 -8.02 31.15 -25.47
N ASP A 181 -7.91 32.40 -25.93
CA ASP A 181 -8.50 33.57 -25.29
C ASP A 181 -10.04 33.61 -25.39
N HIS A 182 -10.64 32.82 -26.28
CA HIS A 182 -12.09 32.69 -26.44
C HIS A 182 -12.72 31.55 -25.63
N TRP A 183 -11.91 30.77 -24.92
CA TRP A 183 -12.37 29.61 -24.15
C TRP A 183 -12.42 29.91 -22.65
N GLY A 184 -13.50 29.46 -22.01
CA GLY A 184 -13.52 29.21 -20.56
C GLY A 184 -13.33 27.72 -20.32
N PHE A 185 -12.21 27.34 -19.73
CA PHE A 185 -11.87 25.93 -19.51
C PHE A 185 -12.34 25.43 -18.14
N ALA A 186 -12.81 24.19 -18.09
CA ALA A 186 -13.26 23.54 -16.88
C ALA A 186 -12.20 23.60 -15.78
N GLY A 187 -12.61 24.03 -14.59
CA GLY A 187 -11.71 24.09 -13.43
C GLY A 187 -10.88 25.37 -13.31
N THR A 188 -10.88 26.27 -14.30
CA THR A 188 -10.32 27.64 -14.18
C THR A 188 -11.34 28.59 -13.54
N ARG A 189 -10.91 29.78 -13.09
CA ARG A 189 -11.76 30.76 -12.38
C ARG A 189 -11.82 32.09 -13.12
N LEU A 190 -12.99 32.71 -13.21
CA LEU A 190 -13.13 34.07 -13.73
C LEU A 190 -12.70 35.09 -12.66
N LEU A 191 -11.80 36.01 -13.02
CA LEU A 191 -11.21 37.01 -12.12
C LEU A 191 -11.85 38.38 -12.24
N THR A 192 -12.34 38.75 -13.43
CA THR A 192 -12.96 40.04 -13.69
C THR A 192 -14.11 39.92 -14.69
N GLY A 193 -15.16 40.72 -14.48
CA GLY A 193 -16.32 40.82 -15.36
C GLY A 193 -17.30 39.64 -15.26
N GLN A 194 -18.25 39.59 -16.20
CA GLN A 194 -19.25 38.53 -16.28
C GLN A 194 -19.18 37.90 -17.67
N ALA A 195 -19.08 36.57 -17.71
CA ALA A 195 -18.93 35.81 -18.95
C ALA A 195 -20.16 34.95 -19.22
N GLU A 196 -20.67 35.00 -20.45
CA GLU A 196 -21.68 34.07 -20.94
C GLU A 196 -21.02 33.05 -21.87
N LEU A 197 -21.22 31.76 -21.64
CA LEU A 197 -20.55 30.68 -22.37
C LEU A 197 -21.54 29.69 -22.98
N THR A 198 -21.17 29.13 -24.13
CA THR A 198 -21.83 27.93 -24.68
C THR A 198 -20.94 26.71 -24.44
N MET A 199 -21.44 25.70 -23.72
CA MET A 199 -20.68 24.51 -23.37
C MET A 199 -20.33 23.70 -24.61
N ALA A 200 -19.04 23.46 -24.84
CA ALA A 200 -18.54 22.69 -25.98
C ALA A 200 -18.23 21.25 -25.60
N TYR A 201 -17.55 21.05 -24.48
CA TYR A 201 -17.19 19.74 -23.97
C TYR A 201 -17.59 19.60 -22.52
N THR A 202 -17.99 18.39 -22.12
CA THR A 202 -18.43 18.07 -20.76
C THR A 202 -17.73 16.82 -20.25
N GLY A 203 -17.56 16.73 -18.93
CA GLY A 203 -17.03 15.59 -18.21
C GLY A 203 -15.63 15.24 -18.69
N ARG A 204 -15.46 13.97 -19.09
CA ARG A 204 -14.19 13.39 -19.53
C ARG A 204 -13.60 14.00 -20.81
N GLN A 205 -14.43 14.70 -21.58
CA GLN A 205 -14.02 15.31 -22.86
C GLN A 205 -13.44 16.72 -22.72
N THR A 206 -13.55 17.31 -21.53
CA THR A 206 -12.89 18.59 -21.23
C THR A 206 -11.38 18.40 -21.17
N LEU A 207 -10.61 19.44 -21.50
CA LEU A 207 -9.15 19.45 -21.40
C LEU A 207 -8.72 19.06 -19.97
N TYR A 208 -9.41 19.63 -18.99
CA TYR A 208 -9.23 19.29 -17.59
C TYR A 208 -9.57 17.83 -17.28
N GLY A 209 -10.69 17.32 -17.80
CA GLY A 209 -11.09 15.92 -17.66
C GLY A 209 -10.07 14.95 -18.28
N GLU A 210 -9.42 15.33 -19.38
CA GLU A 210 -8.35 14.55 -19.99
C GLU A 210 -7.07 14.54 -19.14
N ILE A 211 -6.68 15.69 -18.58
CA ILE A 211 -5.56 15.80 -17.63
C ILE A 211 -5.82 14.89 -16.42
N VAL A 212 -7.01 14.98 -15.83
CA VAL A 212 -7.40 14.15 -14.67
C VAL A 212 -7.46 12.68 -15.03
N ARG A 213 -7.97 12.31 -16.22
CA ARG A 213 -8.00 10.93 -16.70
C ARG A 213 -6.58 10.38 -16.88
N THR A 214 -5.68 11.15 -17.47
CA THR A 214 -4.29 10.73 -17.71
C THR A 214 -3.54 10.60 -16.38
N ALA A 215 -3.76 11.53 -15.45
CA ALA A 215 -3.24 11.45 -14.09
C ALA A 215 -3.81 10.26 -13.29
N ALA A 216 -5.09 9.91 -13.52
CA ALA A 216 -5.74 8.75 -12.90
C ALA A 216 -5.40 7.41 -13.57
N ALA A 217 -4.99 7.41 -14.85
CA ALA A 217 -4.60 6.24 -15.62
C ALA A 217 -3.21 5.70 -15.26
N GLY A 218 -2.41 6.46 -14.49
CA GLY A 218 -1.25 5.92 -13.80
C GLY A 218 -1.71 4.83 -12.83
N GLY A 219 -1.60 3.57 -13.26
CA GLY A 219 -2.12 2.42 -12.54
C GLY A 219 -1.60 2.37 -11.12
N HIS A 220 -2.49 2.48 -10.13
CA HIS A 220 -2.09 2.33 -8.74
C HIS A 220 -1.59 0.90 -8.51
N GLU A 221 -0.33 0.77 -8.12
CA GLU A 221 0.26 -0.50 -7.70
C GLU A 221 -0.58 -1.12 -6.57
N ARG A 222 -0.66 -2.47 -6.56
CA ARG A 222 -1.27 -3.20 -5.44
C ARG A 222 -0.61 -2.75 -4.14
N THR A 223 -1.42 -2.52 -3.10
CA THR A 223 -0.86 -2.12 -1.82
C THR A 223 0.09 -3.21 -1.28
N PRO A 224 1.06 -2.84 -0.42
CA PRO A 224 1.92 -3.83 0.21
C PRO A 224 1.14 -4.93 0.94
N LEU A 225 0.00 -4.60 1.56
CA LEU A 225 -0.85 -5.59 2.20
C LEU A 225 -1.61 -6.46 1.20
N GLN A 226 -2.17 -5.89 0.13
CA GLN A 226 -2.83 -6.68 -0.92
C GLN A 226 -1.84 -7.67 -1.56
N THR A 227 -0.59 -7.24 -1.76
CA THR A 227 0.49 -8.10 -2.23
C THR A 227 0.84 -9.19 -1.22
N ALA A 228 0.96 -8.85 0.06
CA ALA A 228 1.21 -9.83 1.12
C ALA A 228 0.09 -10.87 1.25
N ILE A 229 -1.18 -10.45 1.13
CA ILE A 229 -2.35 -11.33 1.13
C ILE A 229 -2.33 -12.22 -0.11
N SER A 230 -2.10 -11.65 -1.30
CA SER A 230 -2.00 -12.42 -2.55
C SER A 230 -0.92 -13.51 -2.45
N ASN A 231 0.26 -13.18 -1.91
CA ASN A 231 1.34 -14.14 -1.73
C ASN A 231 0.98 -15.23 -0.71
N LEU A 232 0.28 -14.87 0.37
CA LEU A 232 -0.22 -15.84 1.35
C LEU A 232 -1.25 -16.77 0.73
N VAL A 233 -2.23 -16.24 -0.01
CA VAL A 233 -3.27 -17.01 -0.71
C VAL A 233 -2.65 -17.98 -1.71
N VAL A 234 -1.69 -17.53 -2.51
CA VAL A 234 -0.98 -18.40 -3.47
C VAL A 234 -0.24 -19.53 -2.74
N LEU A 235 0.47 -19.22 -1.65
CA LEU A 235 1.18 -20.23 -0.85
C LEU A 235 0.22 -21.27 -0.25
N LEU A 236 -0.87 -20.82 0.36
CA LEU A 236 -1.86 -21.69 0.98
C LEU A 236 -2.60 -22.55 -0.06
N THR A 237 -2.96 -21.97 -1.21
CA THR A 237 -3.58 -22.71 -2.31
C THR A 237 -2.64 -23.78 -2.87
N ALA A 238 -1.35 -23.46 -3.05
CA ALA A 238 -0.37 -24.44 -3.49
C ALA A 238 -0.22 -25.59 -2.48
N ALA A 239 -0.17 -25.29 -1.17
CA ALA A 239 -0.12 -26.29 -0.11
C ALA A 239 -1.39 -27.16 -0.09
N ALA A 240 -2.58 -26.55 -0.23
CA ALA A 240 -3.86 -27.25 -0.31
C ALA A 240 -3.92 -28.22 -1.48
N CYS A 241 -3.51 -27.80 -2.68
CA CYS A 241 -3.46 -28.65 -3.87
C CYS A 241 -2.55 -29.87 -3.65
N VAL A 242 -1.35 -29.66 -3.07
CA VAL A 242 -0.43 -30.76 -2.76
C VAL A 242 -1.06 -31.74 -1.77
N LEU A 243 -1.67 -31.26 -0.69
CA LEU A 243 -2.35 -32.11 0.29
C LEU A 243 -3.53 -32.88 -0.31
N CYS A 244 -4.32 -32.26 -1.20
CA CYS A 244 -5.41 -32.92 -1.91
C CYS A 244 -4.92 -34.07 -2.80
N LEU A 245 -3.82 -33.85 -3.54
CA LEU A 245 -3.22 -34.89 -4.38
C LEU A 245 -2.66 -36.05 -3.55
N ILE A 246 -1.98 -35.74 -2.45
CA ILE A 246 -1.48 -36.74 -1.50
C ILE A 246 -2.64 -37.55 -0.93
N LEU A 247 -3.69 -36.87 -0.47
CA LEU A 247 -4.88 -37.52 0.11
C LEU A 247 -5.59 -38.43 -0.91
N ALA A 248 -5.82 -37.94 -2.13
CA ALA A 248 -6.42 -38.74 -3.20
C ALA A 248 -5.59 -39.99 -3.50
N GLY A 249 -4.27 -39.83 -3.67
CA GLY A 249 -3.36 -40.94 -3.96
C GLY A 249 -3.31 -41.98 -2.85
N VAL A 250 -3.26 -41.55 -1.59
CA VAL A 250 -3.27 -42.46 -0.44
C VAL A 250 -4.60 -43.18 -0.30
N ARG A 251 -5.74 -42.49 -0.48
CA ARG A 251 -7.08 -43.11 -0.44
C ARG A 251 -7.27 -44.18 -1.50
N LEU A 252 -6.80 -43.92 -2.73
CA LEU A 252 -6.78 -44.91 -3.81
C LEU A 252 -5.95 -46.14 -3.41
N ARG A 253 -4.76 -45.93 -2.84
CA ARG A 253 -3.88 -47.01 -2.39
C ARG A 253 -4.48 -47.82 -1.22
N GLN A 254 -5.21 -47.16 -0.31
CA GLN A 254 -5.92 -47.83 0.78
C GLN A 254 -7.11 -48.68 0.32
N GLY A 255 -7.51 -48.61 -0.95
CA GLY A 255 -8.59 -49.42 -1.51
C GLY A 255 -10.00 -48.82 -1.37
N HIS A 256 -10.13 -47.54 -0.99
CA HIS A 256 -11.44 -46.88 -0.84
C HIS A 256 -12.11 -46.54 -2.20
N GLY A 257 -11.39 -46.70 -3.31
CA GLY A 257 -11.89 -46.44 -4.66
C GLY A 257 -11.81 -44.96 -5.09
N TRP A 258 -12.09 -44.71 -6.37
CA TRP A 258 -11.94 -43.38 -6.99
C TRP A 258 -12.95 -42.35 -6.50
N VAL A 259 -14.17 -42.78 -6.15
CA VAL A 259 -15.23 -41.89 -5.67
C VAL A 259 -14.86 -41.33 -4.30
N ASP A 260 -14.48 -42.17 -3.34
CA ASP A 260 -14.08 -41.73 -2.00
C ASP A 260 -12.83 -40.84 -2.04
N ALA A 261 -11.84 -41.21 -2.85
CA ALA A 261 -10.64 -40.41 -3.06
C ALA A 261 -10.97 -39.02 -3.64
N LEU A 262 -11.87 -38.95 -4.63
CA LEU A 262 -12.32 -37.70 -5.21
C LEU A 262 -13.10 -36.86 -4.21
N VAL A 263 -14.06 -37.44 -3.48
CA VAL A 263 -14.84 -36.75 -2.44
C VAL A 263 -13.96 -36.29 -1.27
N SER A 264 -12.97 -37.08 -0.86
CA SER A 264 -12.00 -36.72 0.18
C SER A 264 -11.14 -35.53 -0.24
N ALA A 265 -10.55 -35.58 -1.43
CA ALA A 265 -9.74 -34.49 -1.97
C ALA A 265 -10.58 -33.24 -2.23
N ALA A 266 -11.80 -33.43 -2.72
CA ALA A 266 -12.80 -32.40 -2.91
C ALA A 266 -13.12 -31.68 -1.58
N THR A 267 -13.47 -32.44 -0.53
CA THR A 267 -13.83 -31.86 0.77
C THR A 267 -12.65 -31.12 1.40
N LEU A 268 -11.43 -31.67 1.27
CA LEU A 268 -10.21 -30.99 1.69
C LEU A 268 -9.95 -29.70 0.90
N ALA A 269 -10.20 -29.70 -0.40
CA ALA A 269 -10.01 -28.51 -1.24
C ALA A 269 -10.90 -27.35 -0.76
N VAL A 270 -12.17 -27.61 -0.47
CA VAL A 270 -13.09 -26.57 0.07
C VAL A 270 -12.60 -26.06 1.42
N ALA A 271 -12.24 -26.96 2.32
CA ALA A 271 -11.77 -26.57 3.66
C ALA A 271 -10.44 -25.79 3.65
N ALA A 272 -9.63 -25.93 2.59
CA ALA A 272 -8.28 -25.40 2.51
C ALA A 272 -8.12 -24.17 1.60
N LEU A 273 -9.13 -23.82 0.81
CA LEU A 273 -9.11 -22.64 -0.05
C LEU A 273 -9.26 -21.37 0.79
N PRO A 274 -8.28 -20.45 0.81
CA PRO A 274 -8.29 -19.29 1.70
C PRO A 274 -9.00 -18.08 1.07
N GLU A 275 -10.24 -18.27 0.61
CA GLU A 275 -11.02 -17.23 -0.08
C GLU A 275 -11.47 -16.10 0.85
N GLU A 276 -11.44 -16.33 2.15
CA GLU A 276 -11.89 -15.39 3.18
C GLU A 276 -10.96 -14.18 3.28
N PHE A 277 -9.67 -14.36 3.02
CA PHE A 277 -8.69 -13.29 3.22
C PHE A 277 -8.94 -12.10 2.27
N PRO A 278 -9.10 -12.29 0.94
CA PRO A 278 -9.52 -11.23 0.03
C PRO A 278 -10.89 -10.61 0.39
N VAL A 279 -11.87 -11.42 0.78
CA VAL A 279 -13.23 -10.95 1.10
C VAL A 279 -13.22 -10.07 2.36
N VAL A 280 -12.61 -10.56 3.45
CA VAL A 280 -12.44 -9.82 4.70
C VAL A 280 -11.64 -8.54 4.47
N PHE A 281 -10.58 -8.59 3.68
CA PHE A 281 -9.80 -7.40 3.35
C PHE A 281 -10.65 -6.32 2.67
N THR A 282 -11.35 -6.69 1.59
CA THR A 282 -12.18 -5.76 0.80
C THR A 282 -13.30 -5.16 1.65
N MET A 283 -13.98 -5.98 2.45
CA MET A 283 -15.06 -5.54 3.34
C MET A 283 -14.56 -4.60 4.43
N PHE A 284 -13.39 -4.89 5.03
CA PHE A 284 -12.78 -4.00 6.02
C PHE A 284 -12.44 -2.64 5.41
N LEU A 285 -11.85 -2.60 4.21
CA LEU A 285 -11.56 -1.34 3.51
C LEU A 285 -12.84 -0.54 3.22
N GLY A 286 -13.90 -1.21 2.74
CA GLY A 286 -15.19 -0.57 2.46
C GLY A 286 -15.81 0.08 3.70
N VAL A 287 -15.85 -0.64 4.82
CA VAL A 287 -16.35 -0.06 6.09
C VAL A 287 -15.39 0.99 6.66
N GLY A 288 -14.09 0.85 6.44
CA GLY A 288 -13.11 1.88 6.76
C GLY A 288 -13.39 3.19 6.03
N ALA A 289 -13.59 3.13 4.71
CA ALA A 289 -13.98 4.27 3.90
C ALA A 289 -15.25 4.94 4.43
N TYR A 290 -16.27 4.15 4.79
CA TYR A 290 -17.50 4.68 5.38
C TYR A 290 -17.32 5.34 6.75
N ARG A 291 -16.53 4.74 7.65
CA ARG A 291 -16.26 5.32 8.96
C ARG A 291 -15.49 6.63 8.85
N LEU A 292 -14.50 6.68 7.96
CA LEU A 292 -13.75 7.89 7.64
C LEU A 292 -14.69 8.98 7.08
N ALA A 293 -15.55 8.60 6.13
CA ALA A 293 -16.55 9.48 5.54
C ALA A 293 -17.53 10.06 6.58
N ARG A 294 -18.03 9.25 7.52
CA ARG A 294 -18.86 9.73 8.64
C ARG A 294 -18.13 10.69 9.57
N ARG A 295 -16.80 10.60 9.64
CA ARG A 295 -15.93 11.54 10.34
C ARG A 295 -15.43 12.67 9.43
N LYS A 296 -16.12 12.95 8.33
CA LYS A 296 -15.82 14.02 7.38
C LYS A 296 -14.51 13.86 6.60
N ALA A 297 -13.91 12.68 6.58
CA ALA A 297 -12.78 12.33 5.70
C ALA A 297 -13.30 11.44 4.55
N LEU A 298 -13.68 12.04 3.43
CA LEU A 298 -14.21 11.33 2.27
C LEU A 298 -13.08 10.61 1.52
N VAL A 299 -13.12 9.28 1.51
CA VAL A 299 -12.14 8.46 0.80
C VAL A 299 -12.58 8.31 -0.66
N ARG A 300 -11.73 8.74 -1.59
CA ARG A 300 -11.93 8.56 -3.04
C ARG A 300 -11.28 7.29 -3.57
N ARG A 301 -10.21 6.82 -2.91
CA ARG A 301 -9.44 5.64 -3.33
C ARG A 301 -9.26 4.66 -2.15
N GLY A 302 -9.69 3.40 -2.34
CA GLY A 302 -9.66 2.37 -1.29
C GLY A 302 -8.26 2.07 -0.74
N VAL A 303 -7.22 2.18 -1.59
CA VAL A 303 -5.79 2.05 -1.23
C VAL A 303 -5.41 2.95 -0.05
N SER A 304 -6.01 4.14 0.06
CA SER A 304 -5.66 5.09 1.12
C SER A 304 -6.23 4.73 2.49
N VAL A 305 -7.27 3.90 2.56
CA VAL A 305 -7.79 3.37 3.83
C VAL A 305 -6.76 2.49 4.53
N GLU A 306 -5.94 1.77 3.76
CA GLU A 306 -4.85 0.96 4.31
C GLU A 306 -3.70 1.85 4.81
N ASN A 307 -3.25 2.78 3.96
CA ASN A 307 -2.05 3.55 4.24
C ASN A 307 -2.26 4.59 5.34
N ILE A 308 -3.47 5.16 5.50
CA ILE A 308 -3.74 6.21 6.50
C ILE A 308 -3.39 5.77 7.93
N GLY A 309 -3.57 4.49 8.27
CA GLY A 309 -3.17 3.96 9.58
C GLY A 309 -1.66 3.85 9.79
N ARG A 310 -0.89 3.81 8.70
CA ARG A 310 0.56 3.60 8.69
C ARG A 310 1.36 4.89 8.56
N VAL A 311 0.69 6.05 8.46
CA VAL A 311 1.33 7.37 8.38
C VAL A 311 2.33 7.55 9.51
N THR A 312 3.54 7.93 9.12
CA THR A 312 4.65 8.28 10.02
C THR A 312 5.11 9.72 9.83
N CYS A 313 4.77 10.36 8.71
CA CYS A 313 5.01 11.77 8.47
C CYS A 313 3.80 12.46 7.81
N ILE A 314 3.47 13.66 8.29
CA ILE A 314 2.45 14.55 7.70
C ILE A 314 3.17 15.80 7.21
N CYS A 315 3.12 16.08 5.91
CA CYS A 315 3.48 17.36 5.33
C CYS A 315 2.18 18.16 5.19
N SER A 316 2.02 19.21 6.00
CA SER A 316 0.81 20.02 6.01
C SER A 316 1.09 21.40 5.44
N ASP A 317 0.20 21.90 4.59
CA ASP A 317 0.13 23.33 4.33
C ASP A 317 -0.31 24.08 5.61
N LYS A 318 0.10 25.33 5.73
CA LYS A 318 -0.26 26.23 6.84
C LYS A 318 -1.65 26.82 6.60
N THR A 319 -1.82 27.52 5.49
CA THR A 319 -3.03 28.32 5.22
C THR A 319 -4.23 27.41 5.00
N GLY A 320 -5.34 27.69 5.67
CA GLY A 320 -6.59 26.95 5.51
C GLY A 320 -6.61 25.53 6.10
N THR A 321 -5.46 24.95 6.48
CA THR A 321 -5.35 23.64 7.12
C THR A 321 -5.01 23.74 8.61
N ILE A 322 -3.91 24.42 8.96
CA ILE A 322 -3.48 24.68 10.34
C ILE A 322 -4.17 25.94 10.86
N THR A 323 -4.29 26.95 10.00
CA THR A 323 -4.98 28.21 10.30
C THR A 323 -6.39 28.22 9.74
N GLU A 324 -7.21 29.15 10.21
CA GLU A 324 -8.59 29.31 9.73
C GLU A 324 -8.67 29.73 8.26
N GLY A 325 -7.59 30.22 7.65
CA GLY A 325 -7.60 30.74 6.27
C GLY A 325 -8.54 31.93 6.13
N ARG A 326 -8.72 32.71 7.21
CA ARG A 326 -9.50 33.94 7.26
C ARG A 326 -8.62 34.98 7.93
N LEU A 327 -8.17 35.95 7.15
CA LEU A 327 -7.36 37.04 7.68
C LEU A 327 -8.25 37.99 8.48
N ARG A 328 -7.82 38.34 9.68
CA ARG A 328 -8.43 39.37 10.52
C ARG A 328 -7.43 40.48 10.73
N LEU A 329 -7.86 41.72 10.55
CA LEU A 329 -7.05 42.89 10.86
C LEU A 329 -7.04 43.09 12.39
N GLU A 330 -5.93 42.74 13.03
CA GLU A 330 -5.83 42.66 14.49
C GLU A 330 -5.12 43.90 15.07
N HIS A 331 -4.04 44.34 14.41
CA HIS A 331 -3.25 45.48 14.88
C HIS A 331 -3.16 46.58 13.83
N LEU A 332 -3.32 47.81 14.29
CA LEU A 332 -3.09 49.03 13.55
C LEU A 332 -1.96 49.79 14.26
N ALA A 333 -0.88 50.08 13.55
CA ALA A 333 0.22 50.88 14.07
C ALA A 333 0.33 52.17 13.24
N PRO A 334 -0.44 53.22 13.59
CA PRO A 334 -0.41 54.48 12.86
C PRO A 334 0.92 55.21 13.08
N ALA A 335 1.37 55.93 12.05
CA ALA A 335 2.55 56.77 12.13
C ALA A 335 2.27 58.06 12.91
N ALA A 336 3.33 58.76 13.34
CA ALA A 336 3.21 60.01 14.09
C ALA A 336 2.40 61.05 13.28
N GLY A 337 1.26 61.48 13.82
CA GLY A 337 0.35 62.42 13.17
C GLY A 337 -0.88 61.78 12.50
N PHE A 338 -1.02 60.44 12.54
CA PHE A 338 -2.22 59.73 12.08
C PHE A 338 -2.94 59.05 13.23
N GLY A 339 -4.27 59.04 13.18
CA GLY A 339 -5.10 58.16 14.01
C GLY A 339 -5.29 56.77 13.38
N GLU A 340 -5.70 55.78 14.17
CA GLU A 340 -6.07 54.45 13.65
C GLU A 340 -7.18 54.53 12.58
N ASP A 341 -8.18 55.40 12.80
CA ASP A 341 -9.27 55.62 11.85
C ASP A 341 -8.80 56.26 10.53
N GLU A 342 -7.73 57.05 10.55
CA GLU A 342 -7.18 57.68 9.35
C GLU A 342 -6.34 56.70 8.54
N LEU A 343 -5.48 55.91 9.21
CA LEU A 343 -4.76 54.80 8.58
C LEU A 343 -5.73 53.82 7.92
N LEU A 344 -6.78 53.43 8.64
CA LEU A 344 -7.78 52.50 8.15
C LEU A 344 -8.58 53.06 6.97
N ARG A 345 -8.87 54.37 6.96
CA ARG A 345 -9.49 55.06 5.83
C ARG A 345 -8.62 55.03 4.57
N TRP A 346 -7.34 55.38 4.68
CA TRP A 346 -6.42 55.37 3.54
C TRP A 346 -6.20 53.96 2.99
N ALA A 347 -6.01 52.97 3.88
CA ALA A 347 -5.89 51.57 3.48
C ALA A 347 -7.20 51.06 2.84
N GLY A 348 -8.35 51.46 3.38
CA GLY A 348 -9.67 51.12 2.85
C GLY A 348 -9.91 51.69 1.45
N LEU A 349 -9.49 52.93 1.17
CA LEU A 349 -9.58 53.52 -0.17
C LEU A 349 -8.79 52.72 -1.19
N ALA A 350 -7.60 52.24 -0.82
CA ALA A 350 -6.77 51.39 -1.65
C ALA A 350 -7.22 49.90 -1.69
N SER A 351 -8.35 49.55 -1.08
CA SER A 351 -8.88 48.18 -1.01
C SER A 351 -10.12 48.02 -1.90
N ARG A 352 -10.28 46.87 -2.57
CA ARG A 352 -11.42 46.61 -3.46
C ARG A 352 -12.25 45.44 -2.95
N GLY A 353 -13.53 45.68 -2.65
CA GLY A 353 -14.43 44.61 -2.21
C GLY A 353 -14.72 43.54 -3.28
N GLU A 354 -14.51 43.89 -4.55
CA GLU A 354 -14.75 43.02 -5.72
C GLU A 354 -13.53 42.16 -6.07
N SER A 355 -12.36 42.43 -5.48
CA SER A 355 -11.12 41.69 -5.78
C SER A 355 -11.12 40.26 -5.23
N GLY A 356 -11.95 39.99 -4.21
CA GLY A 356 -11.94 38.73 -3.48
C GLY A 356 -10.69 38.51 -2.63
N ASP A 357 -9.82 39.53 -2.48
CA ASP A 357 -8.64 39.45 -1.61
C ASP A 357 -9.07 39.42 -0.13
N PRO A 358 -8.66 38.40 0.65
CA PRO A 358 -8.97 38.32 2.09
C PRO A 358 -8.46 39.51 2.90
N MET A 359 -7.34 40.15 2.51
CA MET A 359 -6.81 41.33 3.20
C MET A 359 -7.69 42.56 2.93
N ASP A 360 -8.11 42.78 1.68
CA ASP A 360 -9.03 43.87 1.32
C ASP A 360 -10.35 43.72 2.05
N THR A 361 -10.86 42.48 2.09
CA THR A 361 -12.10 42.16 2.80
C THR A 361 -11.96 42.49 4.29
N ALA A 362 -10.86 42.10 4.93
CA ALA A 362 -10.60 42.39 6.34
C ALA A 362 -10.46 43.90 6.64
N ILE A 363 -9.77 44.65 5.77
CA ILE A 363 -9.67 46.11 5.88
C ILE A 363 -11.05 46.75 5.75
N LEU A 364 -11.82 46.40 4.71
CA LEU A 364 -13.13 46.96 4.43
C LEU A 364 -14.20 46.59 5.47
N GLU A 365 -14.14 45.39 6.03
CA GLU A 365 -14.99 44.97 7.14
C GLU A 365 -14.73 45.80 8.40
N ARG A 366 -13.45 46.06 8.71
CA ARG A 366 -13.06 46.88 9.87
C ARG A 366 -13.36 48.37 9.64
N ALA A 367 -13.14 48.87 8.42
CA ALA A 367 -13.41 50.26 8.04
C ALA A 367 -14.91 50.56 7.92
N GLY A 368 -15.72 49.54 7.57
CA GLY A 368 -17.13 49.67 7.22
C GLY A 368 -17.32 50.14 5.77
N LYS A 369 -17.93 49.31 4.91
CA LYS A 369 -18.12 49.58 3.47
C LYS A 369 -18.71 50.96 3.12
N HIS A 370 -19.55 51.52 4.00
CA HIS A 370 -20.16 52.84 3.80
C HIS A 370 -19.28 54.02 4.24
N ALA A 371 -18.29 53.80 5.12
CA ALA A 371 -17.44 54.86 5.64
C ALA A 371 -16.32 55.27 4.66
N VAL A 372 -15.90 54.36 3.77
CA VAL A 372 -14.83 54.59 2.79
C VAL A 372 -15.37 55.16 1.48
N SER A 373 -16.49 54.62 0.98
CA SER A 373 -17.11 55.08 -0.28
C SER A 373 -17.76 56.47 -0.20
N ALA A 374 -18.06 56.97 1.01
CA ALA A 374 -18.70 58.27 1.21
C ALA A 374 -17.72 59.47 1.15
N VAL A 375 -16.42 59.20 1.09
CA VAL A 375 -15.37 60.24 1.25
C VAL A 375 -14.74 60.65 -0.08
N ALA A 376 -14.74 59.79 -1.09
CA ALA A 376 -14.21 60.11 -2.42
C ALA A 376 -15.29 60.66 -3.35
N ASP A 377 -15.04 61.83 -3.95
CA ASP A 377 -15.92 62.44 -4.95
C ASP A 377 -15.94 61.60 -6.25
N SER A 378 -14.78 61.04 -6.62
CA SER A 378 -14.63 60.12 -7.77
C SER A 378 -13.30 59.36 -7.71
N VAL A 379 -13.28 58.14 -8.26
CA VAL A 379 -12.05 57.36 -8.50
C VAL A 379 -11.53 57.72 -9.90
N LEU A 380 -10.28 58.17 -10.01
CA LEU A 380 -9.65 58.57 -11.26
C LEU A 380 -8.93 57.41 -11.93
N GLU A 381 -8.10 56.70 -11.17
CA GLU A 381 -7.36 55.52 -11.63
C GLU A 381 -7.18 54.51 -10.51
N THR A 382 -7.02 53.24 -10.88
CA THR A 382 -6.70 52.15 -9.95
C THR A 382 -5.62 51.27 -10.55
N TYR A 383 -4.57 51.03 -9.76
CA TYR A 383 -3.45 50.20 -10.11
C TYR A 383 -3.47 48.94 -9.24
N PRO A 384 -4.03 47.82 -9.73
CA PRO A 384 -4.32 46.62 -8.95
C PRO A 384 -3.07 45.94 -8.43
N TYR A 385 -3.17 45.13 -7.38
CA TYR A 385 -2.04 44.32 -6.92
C TYR A 385 -1.51 43.40 -8.04
N THR A 386 -0.18 43.31 -8.14
CA THR A 386 0.52 42.28 -8.94
C THR A 386 1.74 41.81 -8.15
N GLU A 387 2.16 40.56 -8.35
CA GLU A 387 3.32 39.98 -7.63
C GLU A 387 4.63 40.75 -7.86
N GLN A 388 4.72 41.43 -9.00
CA GLN A 388 5.86 42.27 -9.38
C GLN A 388 5.83 43.64 -8.70
N ARG A 389 4.64 44.25 -8.52
CA ARG A 389 4.48 45.55 -7.83
C ARG A 389 4.38 45.41 -6.32
N ARG A 390 3.83 44.30 -5.82
CA ARG A 390 3.53 43.99 -4.41
C ARG A 390 2.79 45.09 -3.64
N ARG A 391 2.06 45.93 -4.35
CA ARG A 391 1.24 47.01 -3.81
C ARG A 391 0.03 47.25 -4.71
N GLU A 392 -0.97 47.86 -4.13
CA GLU A 392 -2.17 48.33 -4.80
C GLU A 392 -2.33 49.81 -4.50
N THR A 393 -2.66 50.57 -5.54
CA THR A 393 -2.69 52.03 -5.46
C THR A 393 -3.96 52.54 -6.11
N VAL A 394 -4.64 53.46 -5.44
CA VAL A 394 -5.81 54.15 -5.97
C VAL A 394 -5.54 55.65 -6.04
N VAL A 395 -6.02 56.27 -7.10
CA VAL A 395 -6.02 57.73 -7.29
C VAL A 395 -7.46 58.20 -7.20
N VAL A 396 -7.76 59.07 -6.23
CA VAL A 396 -9.11 59.56 -5.94
C VAL A 396 -9.13 61.07 -5.85
N ARG A 397 -10.29 61.66 -6.13
CA ARG A 397 -10.56 63.07 -5.86
C ARG A 397 -11.37 63.21 -4.57
N ILE A 398 -10.88 64.01 -3.64
CA ILE A 398 -11.53 64.29 -2.34
C ILE A 398 -11.50 65.80 -2.11
N GLY A 399 -12.67 66.43 -2.02
CA GLY A 399 -12.80 67.87 -1.75
C GLY A 399 -12.12 68.74 -2.81
N GLY A 400 -12.12 68.29 -4.07
CA GLY A 400 -11.45 68.98 -5.18
C GLY A 400 -9.93 68.84 -5.24
N ARG A 401 -9.31 68.00 -4.40
CA ARG A 401 -7.87 67.67 -4.45
C ARG A 401 -7.64 66.23 -4.89
N ILE A 402 -6.54 65.96 -5.59
CA ILE A 402 -6.13 64.60 -5.94
C ILE A 402 -5.36 64.00 -4.76
N CYS A 403 -5.86 62.88 -4.27
CA CYS A 403 -5.21 62.08 -3.24
C CYS A 403 -4.89 60.70 -3.80
N VAL A 404 -3.72 60.18 -3.45
CA VAL A 404 -3.31 58.82 -3.82
C VAL A 404 -3.14 58.03 -2.54
N ALA A 405 -3.70 56.83 -2.48
CA ALA A 405 -3.48 55.90 -1.38
C ALA A 405 -2.89 54.60 -1.93
N SER A 406 -1.83 54.12 -1.31
CA SER A 406 -1.19 52.85 -1.67
C SER A 406 -1.03 51.98 -0.44
N LYS A 407 -1.43 50.71 -0.58
CA LYS A 407 -1.19 49.66 0.42
C LYS A 407 -0.39 48.53 -0.20
N GLY A 408 0.52 47.93 0.56
CA GLY A 408 1.38 46.89 0.00
C GLY A 408 2.45 46.40 0.96
N ALA A 409 3.39 45.63 0.40
CA ALA A 409 4.49 45.05 1.14
C ALA A 409 5.37 46.15 1.79
N PRO A 410 5.72 46.04 3.08
CA PRO A 410 6.51 47.06 3.77
C PRO A 410 7.85 47.35 3.09
N GLU A 411 8.53 46.34 2.53
CA GLU A 411 9.79 46.52 1.81
C GLU A 411 9.66 47.33 0.52
N VAL A 412 8.44 47.44 -0.04
CA VAL A 412 8.16 48.24 -1.24
C VAL A 412 7.74 49.65 -0.87
N LEU A 413 6.92 49.83 0.18
CA LEU A 413 6.35 51.13 0.51
C LEU A 413 7.18 51.98 1.48
N LEU A 414 7.94 51.38 2.40
CA LEU A 414 8.83 52.14 3.30
C LEU A 414 9.87 52.98 2.55
N PRO A 415 10.47 52.51 1.42
CA PRO A 415 11.35 53.35 0.59
C PRO A 415 10.64 54.48 -0.15
N MET A 416 9.32 54.39 -0.36
CA MET A 416 8.53 55.39 -1.09
C MET A 416 8.05 56.53 -0.20
N ALA A 417 8.01 56.28 1.11
CA ALA A 417 7.67 57.26 2.11
C ALA A 417 8.84 58.23 2.40
N ASN A 418 8.50 59.47 2.72
CA ASN A 418 9.43 60.51 3.14
C ASN A 418 9.85 60.31 4.61
N LEU A 419 10.51 59.19 4.90
CA LEU A 419 11.02 58.82 6.22
C LEU A 419 12.53 59.05 6.28
N GLY A 420 13.01 59.56 7.42
CA GLY A 420 14.45 59.61 7.73
C GLY A 420 15.03 58.20 7.86
N GLU A 421 16.36 58.06 7.75
CA GLU A 421 17.03 56.75 7.80
C GLU A 421 16.80 56.02 9.14
N THR A 422 16.85 56.76 10.26
CA THR A 422 16.56 56.23 11.60
C THR A 422 15.12 55.75 11.74
N GLU A 423 14.16 56.57 11.29
CA GLU A 423 12.72 56.27 11.40
C GLU A 423 12.35 55.07 10.51
N ARG A 424 12.98 54.95 9.33
CA ARG A 424 12.81 53.79 8.45
C ARG A 424 13.32 52.49 9.11
N LEU A 425 14.45 52.55 9.82
CA LEU A 425 15.00 51.41 10.55
C LEU A 425 14.10 51.00 11.74
N GLU A 426 13.53 51.97 12.44
CA GLU A 426 12.58 51.72 13.54
C GLU A 426 11.31 51.02 13.02
N TRP A 427 10.72 51.50 11.93
CA TRP A 427 9.55 50.86 11.31
C TRP A 427 9.88 49.48 10.73
N ALA A 428 11.08 49.29 10.16
CA ALA A 428 11.52 47.97 9.72
C ALA A 428 11.63 46.98 10.89
N ALA A 429 12.16 47.41 12.04
CA ALA A 429 12.23 46.60 13.25
C ALA A 429 10.83 46.25 13.79
N GLU A 430 9.86 47.18 13.69
CA GLU A 430 8.48 46.92 14.09
C GLU A 430 7.77 45.93 13.15
N VAL A 431 8.01 46.01 11.84
CA VAL A 431 7.58 45.00 10.87
C VAL A 431 8.14 43.63 11.24
N GLU A 432 9.42 43.55 11.60
CA GLU A 432 10.04 42.29 12.04
C GLU A 432 9.42 41.74 13.33
N ARG A 433 9.11 42.60 14.31
CA ARG A 433 8.44 42.22 15.56
C ARG A 433 7.06 41.62 15.30
N LEU A 434 6.21 42.32 14.54
CA LEU A 434 4.86 41.86 14.18
C LEU A 434 4.92 40.57 13.35
N ALA A 435 5.85 40.46 12.42
CA ALA A 435 6.05 39.24 11.63
C ALA A 435 6.51 38.06 12.50
N ALA A 436 7.37 38.30 13.50
CA ALA A 436 7.84 37.27 14.43
C ALA A 436 6.74 36.76 15.38
N GLU A 437 5.72 37.58 15.65
CA GLU A 437 4.50 37.22 16.37
C GLU A 437 3.52 36.39 15.51
N GLY A 438 3.75 36.33 14.20
CA GLY A 438 2.95 35.53 13.26
C GLY A 438 1.98 36.34 12.41
N HIS A 439 2.06 37.67 12.44
CA HIS A 439 1.20 38.54 11.63
C HIS A 439 1.72 38.70 10.20
N LYS A 440 0.81 38.88 9.24
CA LYS A 440 1.11 39.43 7.91
C LYS A 440 1.02 40.95 8.00
N VAL A 441 2.05 41.67 7.56
CA VAL A 441 2.13 43.12 7.74
C VAL A 441 2.04 43.81 6.38
N LEU A 442 1.16 44.81 6.26
CA LEU A 442 1.11 45.75 5.14
C LEU A 442 1.50 47.14 5.62
N ALA A 443 2.16 47.89 4.75
CA ALA A 443 2.35 49.32 4.92
C ALA A 443 1.26 50.10 4.16
N CYS A 444 0.96 51.29 4.64
CA CYS A 444 0.10 52.25 3.94
C CYS A 444 0.85 53.58 3.76
N VAL A 445 0.86 54.09 2.54
CA VAL A 445 1.43 55.38 2.17
C VAL A 445 0.38 56.17 1.40
N TYR A 446 0.32 57.48 1.63
CA TYR A 446 -0.57 58.34 0.88
C TYR A 446 0.15 59.59 0.37
N TRP A 447 -0.38 60.19 -0.69
CA TRP A 447 0.12 61.41 -1.31
C TRP A 447 -1.01 62.42 -1.47
N HIS A 448 -0.67 63.69 -1.32
CA HIS A 448 -1.46 64.80 -1.82
C HIS A 448 -0.79 65.35 -3.09
N LEU A 449 -1.53 65.37 -4.19
CA LEU A 449 -1.07 65.91 -5.46
C LEU A 449 -1.86 67.19 -5.77
N ASP A 450 -1.14 68.23 -6.20
CA ASP A 450 -1.76 69.41 -6.76
C ASP A 450 -2.35 69.06 -8.14
N ASP A 451 -3.59 69.48 -8.40
CA ASP A 451 -4.37 69.18 -9.62
C ASP A 451 -3.62 69.64 -10.91
N ALA A 452 -2.70 70.61 -10.79
CA ALA A 452 -1.85 71.11 -11.87
C ALA A 452 -0.53 70.33 -12.07
N ALA A 453 -0.13 69.49 -11.12
CA ALA A 453 1.17 68.82 -11.08
C ALA A 453 1.12 67.33 -11.49
N TRP A 454 -0.06 66.71 -11.47
CA TRP A 454 -0.23 65.30 -11.86
C TRP A 454 -0.49 65.17 -13.36
N SER A 455 0.48 64.60 -14.08
CA SER A 455 0.41 64.34 -15.53
C SER A 455 -0.15 62.95 -15.89
N GLY A 456 -0.75 62.23 -14.92
CA GLY A 456 -1.04 60.80 -15.02
C GLY A 456 0.11 59.90 -14.56
N GLY A 457 -0.20 58.69 -14.11
CA GLY A 457 0.78 57.70 -13.64
C GLY A 457 0.77 57.45 -12.12
N GLU A 458 1.31 56.29 -11.72
CA GLU A 458 1.44 55.85 -10.32
C GLU A 458 2.62 56.57 -9.62
N PRO A 459 2.42 57.27 -8.49
CA PRO A 459 3.52 57.84 -7.71
C PRO A 459 4.47 56.77 -7.14
N ASP A 460 5.77 57.01 -7.19
CA ASP A 460 6.81 56.09 -6.72
C ASP A 460 7.65 56.64 -5.55
N ARG A 461 7.54 57.93 -5.20
CA ARG A 461 8.37 58.61 -4.18
C ARG A 461 7.62 59.75 -3.47
N GLY A 462 8.15 60.18 -2.32
CA GLY A 462 7.70 61.40 -1.63
C GLY A 462 6.35 61.28 -0.91
N GLY A 463 5.89 60.06 -0.62
CA GLY A 463 4.64 59.82 0.08
C GLY A 463 4.77 60.05 1.58
N LEU A 464 3.64 60.27 2.25
CA LEU A 464 3.57 60.32 3.70
C LEU A 464 3.20 58.94 4.23
N PHE A 465 4.01 58.42 5.16
CA PHE A 465 3.77 57.12 5.77
C PHE A 465 2.57 57.22 6.73
N ALA A 466 1.51 56.47 6.47
CA ALA A 466 0.32 56.49 7.31
C ALA A 466 0.43 55.48 8.48
N GLY A 467 1.15 54.37 8.29
CA GLY A 467 1.35 53.35 9.30
C GLY A 467 1.38 51.92 8.76
N LEU A 468 1.35 50.95 9.67
CA LEU A 468 1.31 49.51 9.39
C LEU A 468 -0.04 48.89 9.78
N LEU A 469 -0.47 47.92 8.98
CA LEU A 469 -1.62 47.06 9.24
C LEU A 469 -1.13 45.63 9.44
N ALA A 470 -1.42 45.03 10.60
CA ALA A 470 -1.04 43.65 10.90
C ALA A 470 -2.28 42.74 10.90
N PHE A 471 -2.24 41.73 10.05
CA PHE A 471 -3.27 40.73 9.87
C PHE A 471 -2.87 39.44 10.57
N GLU A 472 -3.80 38.85 11.30
CA GLU A 472 -3.65 37.52 11.87
C GLU A 472 -4.46 36.50 11.06
N ASP A 473 -3.87 35.33 10.83
CA ASP A 473 -4.60 34.14 10.39
C ASP A 473 -4.68 33.17 11.58
N PRO A 474 -5.77 33.20 12.36
CA PRO A 474 -5.82 32.51 13.64
C PRO A 474 -5.65 31.00 13.47
N ILE A 475 -4.99 30.36 14.44
CA ILE A 475 -4.86 28.90 14.46
C ILE A 475 -6.22 28.29 14.71
N ARG A 476 -6.57 27.25 13.94
CA ARG A 476 -7.84 26.57 14.08
C ARG A 476 -7.92 25.81 15.41
N ASP A 477 -9.11 25.83 16.03
CA ASP A 477 -9.35 25.10 17.28
C ASP A 477 -8.98 23.62 17.19
N GLY A 478 -8.22 23.14 18.18
CA GLY A 478 -7.83 21.73 18.32
C GLY A 478 -6.55 21.32 17.57
N VAL A 479 -5.93 22.22 16.80
CA VAL A 479 -4.69 21.92 16.05
C VAL A 479 -3.51 21.69 16.99
N ILE A 480 -3.39 22.45 18.07
CA ILE A 480 -2.31 22.33 19.06
C ILE A 480 -2.36 20.93 19.71
N GLU A 481 -3.54 20.46 20.10
CA GLU A 481 -3.75 19.13 20.65
C GLU A 481 -3.45 18.04 19.61
N ALA A 482 -3.88 18.24 18.37
CA ALA A 482 -3.67 17.31 17.27
C ALA A 482 -2.17 17.11 16.95
N VAL A 483 -1.39 18.21 16.86
CA VAL A 483 0.07 18.16 16.67
C VAL A 483 0.75 17.46 17.85
N ARG A 484 0.31 17.74 19.09
CA ARG A 484 0.81 17.07 20.29
C ARG A 484 0.53 15.56 20.27
N GLU A 485 -0.68 15.16 19.85
CA GLU A 485 -1.06 13.75 19.73
C GLU A 485 -0.24 13.03 18.64
N CYS A 486 -0.07 13.65 17.47
CA CYS A 486 0.81 13.17 16.41
C CYS A 486 2.22 12.91 16.93
N ARG A 487 2.80 13.88 17.64
CA ARG A 487 4.14 13.77 18.21
C ARG A 487 4.25 12.67 19.25
N ALA A 488 3.28 12.57 20.17
CA ALA A 488 3.22 11.50 21.17
C ALA A 488 3.13 10.11 20.51
N ALA A 489 2.50 10.05 19.33
CA ALA A 489 2.39 8.87 18.51
C ALA A 489 3.57 8.64 17.56
N GLY A 490 4.65 9.42 17.65
CA GLY A 490 5.83 9.30 16.79
C GLY A 490 5.58 9.67 15.32
N ILE A 491 4.53 10.44 15.01
CA ILE A 491 4.26 10.99 13.69
C ILE A 491 4.97 12.34 13.58
N ARG A 492 5.85 12.50 12.60
CA ARG A 492 6.51 13.78 12.31
C ARG A 492 5.53 14.69 11.57
N VAL A 493 5.34 15.92 12.04
CA VAL A 493 4.54 16.92 11.34
C VAL A 493 5.51 17.96 10.79
N VAL A 494 5.49 18.16 9.47
CA VAL A 494 6.29 19.16 8.76
C VAL A 494 5.34 20.18 8.16
N MET A 495 5.46 21.44 8.55
CA MET A 495 4.75 22.55 7.92
C MET A 495 5.47 22.94 6.64
N VAL A 496 4.76 23.03 5.51
CA VAL A 496 5.32 23.43 4.22
C VAL A 496 4.47 24.56 3.66
N THR A 497 4.98 25.79 3.68
CA THR A 497 4.23 27.00 3.33
C THR A 497 4.98 27.90 2.35
N GLY A 498 4.23 28.65 1.54
CA GLY A 498 4.75 29.74 0.73
C GLY A 498 4.99 31.05 1.50
N ASP A 499 4.54 31.14 2.76
CA ASP A 499 4.67 32.35 3.56
C ASP A 499 6.12 32.71 3.92
N HIS A 500 6.27 33.95 4.41
CA HIS A 500 7.53 34.45 4.92
C HIS A 500 8.10 33.56 6.04
N PRO A 501 9.42 33.32 6.07
CA PRO A 501 10.08 32.47 7.08
C PRO A 501 9.75 32.83 8.53
N MET A 502 9.71 34.12 8.87
CA MET A 502 9.41 34.60 10.23
C MET A 502 7.97 34.28 10.66
N THR A 503 6.99 34.53 9.79
CA THR A 503 5.57 34.22 10.04
C THR A 503 5.37 32.72 10.22
N ALA A 504 5.97 31.90 9.36
CA ALA A 504 5.91 30.45 9.45
C ALA A 504 6.51 29.93 10.77
N ALA A 505 7.66 30.48 11.19
CA ALA A 505 8.29 30.15 12.47
C ALA A 505 7.48 30.62 13.68
N GLY A 506 6.77 31.75 13.59
CA GLY A 506 5.80 32.22 14.59
C GLY A 506 4.67 31.22 14.82
N VAL A 507 3.96 30.84 13.75
CA VAL A 507 2.86 29.87 13.81
C VAL A 507 3.34 28.50 14.29
N ALA A 508 4.50 28.04 13.81
CA ALA A 508 5.10 26.77 14.23
C ALA A 508 5.38 26.72 15.74
N ARG A 509 5.88 27.82 16.33
CA ARG A 509 6.10 27.93 17.78
C ARG A 509 4.78 27.86 18.55
N GLN A 510 3.74 28.56 18.10
CA GLN A 510 2.42 28.57 18.75
C GLN A 510 1.77 27.17 18.79
N ILE A 511 1.92 26.36 17.72
CA ILE A 511 1.41 24.98 17.68
C ILE A 511 2.34 23.94 18.32
N GLY A 512 3.49 24.35 18.85
CA GLY A 512 4.41 23.49 19.61
C GLY A 512 5.37 22.64 18.77
N MET A 513 5.65 23.03 17.52
CA MET A 513 6.76 22.48 16.72
C MET A 513 8.10 22.92 17.32
N LYS A 514 9.11 22.03 17.27
CA LYS A 514 10.42 22.26 17.91
C LYS A 514 11.60 22.18 16.97
N GLY A 515 11.40 21.67 15.76
CA GLY A 515 12.42 21.64 14.72
C GLY A 515 12.66 23.03 14.14
N ASP A 516 13.85 23.19 13.58
CA ASP A 516 14.27 24.38 12.87
C ASP A 516 13.37 24.67 11.67
N MET A 517 13.44 25.91 11.20
CA MET A 517 12.81 26.36 9.97
C MET A 517 13.86 26.47 8.86
N LEU A 518 13.52 25.97 7.68
CA LEU A 518 14.36 26.02 6.49
C LEU A 518 13.67 26.81 5.37
N PRO A 519 14.40 27.71 4.70
CA PRO A 519 13.99 28.25 3.40
C PRO A 519 13.92 27.14 2.32
N GLY A 520 12.98 27.27 1.38
CA GLY A 520 12.76 26.27 0.33
C GLY A 520 13.94 26.08 -0.65
N ASP A 521 14.73 27.13 -0.90
CA ASP A 521 15.97 27.09 -1.68
C ASP A 521 17.09 26.32 -0.97
N GLU A 522 17.22 26.48 0.35
CA GLU A 522 18.17 25.72 1.16
C GLU A 522 17.80 24.23 1.23
N LEU A 523 16.50 23.90 1.21
CA LEU A 523 16.02 22.52 1.19
C LEU A 523 16.57 21.73 -0.01
N VAL A 524 16.54 22.30 -1.22
CA VAL A 524 17.03 21.62 -2.43
C VAL A 524 18.53 21.36 -2.32
N SER A 525 19.29 22.35 -1.84
CA SER A 525 20.74 22.22 -1.63
C SER A 525 21.08 21.10 -0.65
N ARG A 526 20.27 20.90 0.40
CA ARG A 526 20.44 19.78 1.35
C ARG A 526 20.03 18.43 0.78
N LEU A 527 19.03 18.41 -0.10
CA LEU A 527 18.56 17.19 -0.77
C LEU A 527 19.58 16.67 -1.79
N ASP A 528 20.17 17.57 -2.58
CA ASP A 528 21.16 17.24 -3.62
C ASP A 528 22.51 16.80 -3.02
N GLY A 529 22.83 17.23 -1.79
CA GLY A 529 24.05 16.87 -1.08
C GLY A 529 24.17 15.40 -0.62
N GLY A 530 23.20 14.53 -0.94
CA GLY A 530 23.24 13.09 -0.68
C GLY A 530 23.16 12.67 0.81
N ALA A 531 23.09 13.63 1.73
CA ALA A 531 22.90 13.35 3.15
C ALA A 531 21.44 12.97 3.40
N ALA A 532 21.21 11.90 4.15
CA ALA A 532 19.87 11.61 4.67
C ALA A 532 19.35 12.84 5.42
N LEU A 533 18.23 13.41 4.94
CA LEU A 533 17.45 14.47 5.59
C LEU A 533 17.45 14.26 7.11
N ARG A 534 18.30 15.01 7.83
CA ARG A 534 18.38 14.94 9.30
C ARG A 534 17.08 15.51 9.88
N ALA A 535 16.63 14.93 11.00
CA ALA A 535 15.32 15.15 11.59
C ALA A 535 15.22 16.47 12.39
N ASP A 536 15.95 17.50 11.96
CA ASP A 536 16.22 18.66 12.80
C ASP A 536 15.25 19.81 12.50
N PHE A 537 14.46 19.71 11.42
CA PHE A 537 13.52 20.74 10.99
C PHE A 537 12.06 20.28 11.00
N ASP A 538 11.16 21.21 11.30
CA ASP A 538 9.70 21.00 11.28
C ASP A 538 9.00 21.96 10.31
N VAL A 539 9.70 22.96 9.75
CA VAL A 539 9.10 24.00 8.90
C VAL A 539 9.91 24.22 7.63
N VAL A 540 9.24 24.29 6.49
CA VAL A 540 9.78 24.76 5.21
C VAL A 540 8.99 25.97 4.77
N ALA A 541 9.65 27.13 4.67
CA ALA A 541 9.04 28.41 4.29
C ALA A 541 9.42 28.82 2.87
N ARG A 542 8.60 29.67 2.24
CA ARG A 542 8.72 30.06 0.81
C ARG A 542 8.91 28.85 -0.13
N ALA A 543 8.22 27.75 0.16
CA ALA A 543 8.36 26.51 -0.59
C ALA A 543 7.63 26.58 -1.95
N MET A 544 8.38 26.38 -3.04
CA MET A 544 7.84 26.26 -4.39
C MET A 544 7.22 24.86 -4.64
N PRO A 545 6.27 24.70 -5.58
CA PRO A 545 5.64 23.41 -5.89
C PRO A 545 6.63 22.26 -6.13
N ALA A 546 7.69 22.51 -6.91
CA ALA A 546 8.74 21.53 -7.20
C ALA A 546 9.50 21.10 -5.93
N GLN A 547 9.69 22.02 -4.97
CA GLN A 547 10.36 21.77 -3.70
C GLN A 547 9.47 20.96 -2.75
N LYS A 548 8.14 21.21 -2.74
CA LYS A 548 7.17 20.39 -2.01
C LYS A 548 7.24 18.93 -2.49
N LEU A 549 7.25 18.72 -3.81
CA LEU A 549 7.40 17.39 -4.42
C LEU A 549 8.73 16.72 -4.05
N ALA A 550 9.85 17.45 -4.13
CA ALA A 550 11.17 16.93 -3.79
C ALA A 550 11.25 16.46 -2.32
N LEU A 551 10.68 17.23 -1.39
CA LEU A 551 10.59 16.86 0.04
C LEU A 551 9.83 15.54 0.22
N VAL A 552 8.67 15.40 -0.41
CA VAL A 552 7.83 14.19 -0.31
C VAL A 552 8.58 12.96 -0.82
N ARG A 553 9.25 13.08 -1.98
CA ARG A 553 10.06 11.99 -2.55
C ARG A 553 11.22 11.61 -1.64
N ALA A 554 11.91 12.58 -1.04
CA ALA A 554 13.01 12.33 -0.13
C ALA A 554 12.56 11.62 1.16
N LEU A 555 11.46 12.05 1.77
CA LEU A 555 10.89 11.39 2.95
C LEU A 555 10.48 9.95 2.66
N LYS A 556 9.86 9.69 1.50
CA LYS A 556 9.54 8.33 1.04
C LYS A 556 10.80 7.49 0.78
N ALA A 557 11.85 8.09 0.21
CA ALA A 557 13.14 7.44 0.00
C ALA A 557 13.84 7.06 1.32
N GLN A 558 13.48 7.69 2.45
CA GLN A 558 13.90 7.29 3.80
C GLN A 558 13.03 6.19 4.43
N GLY A 559 11.92 5.83 3.79
CA GLY A 559 10.97 4.83 4.27
C GLY A 559 9.88 5.38 5.19
N GLU A 560 9.68 6.71 5.22
CA GLU A 560 8.49 7.30 5.82
C GLU A 560 7.25 7.01 4.96
N ILE A 561 6.09 6.85 5.60
CA ILE A 561 4.78 6.87 4.93
C ILE A 561 4.24 8.28 5.06
N VAL A 562 4.21 9.00 3.94
CA VAL A 562 4.00 10.46 3.89
C VAL A 562 2.56 10.76 3.49
N ALA A 563 1.85 11.46 4.38
CA ALA A 563 0.58 12.11 4.07
C ALA A 563 0.84 13.59 3.74
N VAL A 564 0.26 14.08 2.65
CA VAL A 564 0.38 15.50 2.24
C VAL A 564 -0.99 16.15 2.30
N THR A 565 -1.10 17.35 2.87
CA THR A 565 -2.30 18.19 2.75
C THR A 565 -2.06 19.33 1.77
N GLY A 566 -3.10 19.69 1.01
CA GLY A 566 -3.05 20.82 0.11
C GLY A 566 -4.44 21.28 -0.31
N ASP A 567 -4.56 22.55 -0.62
CA ASP A 567 -5.80 23.19 -1.11
C ASP A 567 -5.61 23.77 -2.52
N GLY A 568 -4.38 24.14 -2.91
CA GLY A 568 -4.07 24.73 -4.20
C GLY A 568 -3.70 23.73 -5.30
N VAL A 569 -3.72 24.22 -6.54
CA VAL A 569 -3.17 23.49 -7.71
C VAL A 569 -1.68 23.21 -7.53
N ASN A 570 -0.99 24.14 -6.87
CA ASN A 570 0.43 24.06 -6.53
C ASN A 570 0.80 22.81 -5.72
N ASP A 571 -0.16 22.23 -4.99
CA ASP A 571 0.06 21.04 -4.17
C ASP A 571 -0.20 19.73 -4.92
N VAL A 572 -0.83 19.79 -6.09
CA VAL A 572 -1.22 18.63 -6.89
C VAL A 572 -0.06 17.64 -7.11
N PRO A 573 1.15 18.07 -7.55
CA PRO A 573 2.26 17.14 -7.75
C PRO A 573 2.68 16.44 -6.45
N ALA A 574 2.71 17.17 -5.33
CA ALA A 574 3.06 16.63 -4.02
C ALA A 574 1.97 15.68 -3.48
N LEU A 575 0.69 16.05 -3.64
CA LEU A 575 -0.47 15.21 -3.31
C LEU A 575 -0.43 13.89 -4.08
N GLN A 576 -0.11 13.93 -5.37
CA GLN A 576 -0.04 12.74 -6.22
C GLN A 576 1.16 11.83 -5.87
N ALA A 577 2.32 12.40 -5.53
CA ALA A 577 3.51 11.63 -5.19
C ALA A 577 3.49 11.04 -3.76
N SER A 578 2.67 11.61 -2.87
CA SER A 578 2.51 11.16 -1.50
C SER A 578 1.89 9.75 -1.41
N ASP A 579 2.00 9.10 -0.25
CA ASP A 579 1.31 7.82 -0.02
C ASP A 579 -0.18 8.03 0.26
N ILE A 580 -0.53 9.18 0.85
CA ILE A 580 -1.90 9.66 1.03
C ILE A 580 -1.95 11.17 0.74
N GLY A 581 -2.61 11.55 -0.36
CA GLY A 581 -2.91 12.94 -0.66
C GLY A 581 -4.25 13.35 -0.04
N ILE A 582 -4.26 14.42 0.75
CA ILE A 582 -5.43 14.93 1.46
C ILE A 582 -5.76 16.33 0.94
N ALA A 583 -6.92 16.49 0.32
CA ALA A 583 -7.41 17.79 -0.13
C ALA A 583 -8.44 18.38 0.82
N MET A 584 -8.48 19.71 0.86
CA MET A 584 -9.51 20.47 1.56
C MET A 584 -10.81 20.46 0.74
N GLY A 585 -11.95 20.28 1.40
CA GLY A 585 -13.25 20.07 0.77
C GLY A 585 -14.01 21.36 0.48
N GLU A 586 -13.98 22.32 1.42
CA GLU A 586 -14.66 23.61 1.27
C GLU A 586 -13.83 24.57 0.41
N ARG A 587 -12.53 24.69 0.70
CA ARG A 587 -11.63 25.64 0.03
C ARG A 587 -10.74 25.05 -1.05
N GLY A 588 -10.53 23.73 -1.04
CA GLY A 588 -9.63 23.09 -1.98
C GLY A 588 -10.11 23.26 -3.42
N THR A 589 -9.17 23.65 -4.28
CA THR A 589 -9.35 23.70 -5.72
C THR A 589 -9.89 22.36 -6.23
N ARG A 590 -10.63 22.40 -7.35
CA ARG A 590 -11.15 21.20 -8.00
C ARG A 590 -10.01 20.19 -8.26
N SER A 591 -8.85 20.68 -8.69
CA SER A 591 -7.66 19.87 -9.01
C SER A 591 -7.11 19.14 -7.80
N ALA A 592 -6.97 19.83 -6.67
CA ALA A 592 -6.57 19.20 -5.43
C ALA A 592 -7.57 18.11 -5.02
N ARG A 593 -8.89 18.40 -5.04
CA ARG A 593 -9.95 17.44 -4.63
C ARG A 593 -10.08 16.22 -5.53
N GLU A 594 -9.80 16.36 -6.83
CA GLU A 594 -9.89 15.26 -7.78
C GLU A 594 -8.68 14.33 -7.75
N ILE A 595 -7.50 14.87 -7.46
CA ILE A 595 -6.25 14.12 -7.44
C ILE A 595 -6.00 13.49 -6.07
N ALA A 596 -6.41 14.15 -5.00
CA ALA A 596 -6.30 13.65 -3.64
C ALA A 596 -7.06 12.33 -3.43
N SER A 597 -6.49 11.47 -2.60
CA SER A 597 -7.09 10.19 -2.28
C SER A 597 -8.09 10.27 -1.12
N ILE A 598 -7.99 11.33 -0.30
CA ILE A 598 -8.93 11.70 0.75
C ILE A 598 -9.30 13.18 0.62
N VAL A 599 -10.57 13.52 0.80
CA VAL A 599 -11.06 14.92 0.86
C VAL A 599 -11.64 15.19 2.25
N LEU A 600 -11.16 16.22 2.93
CA LEU A 600 -11.69 16.65 4.22
C LEU A 600 -12.89 17.56 4.01
N LEU A 601 -14.09 17.12 4.40
CA LEU A 601 -15.32 17.88 4.19
C LEU A 601 -15.47 19.09 5.14
N ASP A 602 -14.57 19.27 6.10
CA ASP A 602 -14.60 20.36 7.08
C ASP A 602 -13.29 21.14 7.21
N ASP A 603 -12.34 20.91 6.32
CA ASP A 603 -11.09 21.66 6.24
C ASP A 603 -10.35 21.74 7.60
N ASN A 604 -10.36 20.63 8.36
CA ASN A 604 -9.81 20.59 9.73
C ASN A 604 -8.69 19.56 9.88
N PHE A 605 -7.52 20.00 10.33
CA PHE A 605 -6.38 19.14 10.65
C PHE A 605 -6.70 18.02 11.66
N ASN A 606 -7.58 18.27 12.64
CA ASN A 606 -8.01 17.25 13.62
C ASN A 606 -8.69 16.05 12.93
N THR A 607 -9.39 16.29 11.82
CA THR A 607 -10.01 15.23 11.02
C THR A 607 -8.96 14.26 10.46
N ILE A 608 -7.76 14.75 10.11
CA ILE A 608 -6.63 13.92 9.66
C ILE A 608 -6.16 13.01 10.79
N VAL A 609 -5.95 13.55 11.99
CA VAL A 609 -5.49 12.78 13.15
C VAL A 609 -6.50 11.70 13.52
N ARG A 610 -7.79 12.04 13.50
CA ARG A 610 -8.90 11.07 13.70
C ARG A 610 -8.94 10.02 12.60
N ALA A 611 -8.68 10.39 11.35
CA ALA A 611 -8.59 9.44 10.23
C ALA A 611 -7.43 8.45 10.40
N ILE A 612 -6.26 8.92 10.83
CA ILE A 612 -5.11 8.06 11.17
C ILE A 612 -5.46 7.11 12.31
N ALA A 613 -6.15 7.59 13.35
CA ALA A 613 -6.59 6.76 14.46
C ALA A 613 -7.55 5.65 14.02
N GLU A 614 -8.53 5.98 13.17
CA GLU A 614 -9.45 5.00 12.57
C GLU A 614 -8.71 3.99 11.69
N GLY A 615 -7.78 4.43 10.84
CA GLY A 615 -6.95 3.54 10.03
C GLY A 615 -6.12 2.56 10.88
N ARG A 616 -5.50 3.04 11.97
CA ARG A 616 -4.74 2.19 12.91
C ARG A 616 -5.64 1.17 13.61
N GLN A 617 -6.85 1.58 13.99
CA GLN A 617 -7.85 0.68 14.57
C GLN A 617 -8.28 -0.39 13.57
N LEU A 618 -8.60 0.01 12.34
CA LEU A 618 -9.01 -0.88 11.26
C LEU A 618 -7.94 -1.93 10.95
N PHE A 619 -6.68 -1.51 10.81
CA PHE A 619 -5.57 -2.44 10.56
C PHE A 619 -5.39 -3.45 11.69
N ARG A 620 -5.48 -2.99 12.95
CA ARG A 620 -5.41 -3.89 14.10
C ARG A 620 -6.57 -4.89 14.11
N ASN A 621 -7.77 -4.43 13.80
CA ASN A 621 -8.97 -5.26 13.78
C ASN A 621 -8.90 -6.28 12.64
N LEU A 622 -8.42 -5.89 11.46
CA LEU A 622 -8.15 -6.78 10.33
C LEU A 622 -7.16 -7.87 10.72
N ARG A 623 -6.09 -7.50 11.45
CA ARG A 623 -5.10 -8.46 11.95
C ARG A 623 -5.68 -9.48 12.92
N LEU A 624 -6.56 -9.05 13.81
CA LEU A 624 -7.28 -9.97 14.71
C LEU A 624 -8.24 -10.88 13.95
N SER A 625 -8.91 -10.37 12.91
CA SER A 625 -9.78 -11.16 12.04
C SER A 625 -9.00 -12.28 11.33
N PHE A 626 -7.86 -11.95 10.70
CA PHE A 626 -7.01 -12.96 10.06
C PHE A 626 -6.37 -13.92 11.07
N GLN A 627 -6.04 -13.44 12.27
CA GLN A 627 -5.57 -14.31 13.34
C GLN A 627 -6.62 -15.34 13.71
N TYR A 628 -7.89 -14.93 13.85
CA TYR A 628 -9.00 -15.83 14.10
C TYR A 628 -9.19 -16.83 12.97
N LEU A 629 -9.18 -16.39 11.70
CA LEU A 629 -9.29 -17.29 10.55
C LEU A 629 -8.22 -18.38 10.59
N LEU A 630 -6.94 -18.01 10.77
CA LEU A 630 -5.84 -18.97 10.83
C LEU A 630 -5.96 -19.93 12.02
N LEU A 631 -6.40 -19.45 13.18
CA LEU A 631 -6.53 -20.27 14.39
C LEU A 631 -7.55 -21.42 14.22
N ILE A 632 -8.54 -21.26 13.36
CA ILE A 632 -9.59 -22.25 13.14
C ILE A 632 -9.37 -23.05 11.85
N HIS A 633 -8.95 -22.41 10.76
CA HIS A 633 -8.70 -23.09 9.48
C HIS A 633 -7.51 -24.04 9.54
N ILE A 634 -6.43 -23.69 10.26
CA ILE A 634 -5.26 -24.59 10.35
C ILE A 634 -5.67 -25.94 10.99
N PRO A 635 -6.32 -25.98 12.17
CA PRO A 635 -6.84 -27.24 12.71
C PRO A 635 -7.85 -27.94 11.81
N LEU A 636 -8.77 -27.19 11.18
CA LEU A 636 -9.76 -27.73 10.26
C LEU A 636 -9.09 -28.51 9.12
N VAL A 637 -8.15 -27.88 8.39
CA VAL A 637 -7.43 -28.48 7.27
C VAL A 637 -6.55 -29.65 7.72
N ILE A 638 -5.81 -29.51 8.82
CA ILE A 638 -4.94 -30.58 9.32
C ILE A 638 -5.77 -31.79 9.72
N THR A 639 -6.87 -31.62 10.45
CA THR A 639 -7.73 -32.74 10.87
C THR A 639 -8.48 -33.37 9.69
N ALA A 640 -8.93 -32.55 8.73
CA ALA A 640 -9.54 -32.99 7.48
C ALA A 640 -8.59 -33.84 6.63
N THR A 641 -7.27 -33.59 6.71
CA THR A 641 -6.26 -34.37 5.98
C THR A 641 -5.80 -35.60 6.78
N PHE A 642 -5.41 -35.41 8.05
CA PHE A 642 -4.69 -36.40 8.82
C PHE A 642 -5.54 -37.63 9.17
N ILE A 643 -6.81 -37.45 9.52
CA ILE A 643 -7.70 -38.56 9.88
C ILE A 643 -7.95 -39.51 8.70
N PRO A 644 -8.30 -39.02 7.49
CA PRO A 644 -8.31 -39.86 6.30
C PRO A 644 -6.98 -40.55 5.98
N LEU A 645 -5.85 -39.84 6.14
CA LEU A 645 -4.53 -40.40 5.84
C LEU A 645 -4.15 -41.56 6.77
N SER A 646 -4.59 -41.55 8.03
CA SER A 646 -4.39 -42.67 8.96
C SER A 646 -5.32 -43.86 8.69
N GLY A 647 -6.15 -43.81 7.65
CA GLY A 647 -7.02 -44.91 7.22
C GLY A 647 -8.40 -44.89 7.85
N HIS A 648 -8.74 -43.87 8.64
CA HIS A 648 -10.08 -43.72 9.18
C HIS A 648 -11.08 -43.20 8.13
N PRO A 649 -12.39 -43.33 8.37
CA PRO A 649 -13.42 -42.70 7.53
C PRO A 649 -13.23 -41.19 7.43
N ILE A 650 -13.77 -40.58 6.36
CA ILE A 650 -13.76 -39.12 6.21
C ILE A 650 -14.39 -38.44 7.42
N LEU A 651 -13.64 -37.50 8.00
CA LEU A 651 -14.06 -36.75 9.18
C LEU A 651 -15.18 -35.77 8.83
N TYR A 652 -14.88 -34.81 7.95
CA TYR A 652 -15.85 -33.82 7.52
C TYR A 652 -16.50 -34.25 6.21
N LEU A 653 -17.81 -34.09 6.14
CA LEU A 653 -18.57 -34.10 4.89
C LEU A 653 -18.69 -32.66 4.37
N PRO A 654 -18.96 -32.44 3.07
CA PRO A 654 -19.06 -31.08 2.55
C PRO A 654 -20.14 -30.24 3.26
N VAL A 655 -21.23 -30.86 3.74
CA VAL A 655 -22.25 -30.18 4.56
C VAL A 655 -21.71 -29.68 5.91
N HIS A 656 -20.76 -30.40 6.53
CA HIS A 656 -20.10 -29.96 7.77
C HIS A 656 -19.21 -28.75 7.51
N ILE A 657 -18.49 -28.74 6.39
CA ILE A 657 -17.67 -27.60 5.99
C ILE A 657 -18.55 -26.37 5.77
N VAL A 658 -19.67 -26.49 5.04
CA VAL A 658 -20.61 -25.37 4.87
C VAL A 658 -21.11 -24.86 6.22
N TRP A 659 -21.47 -25.74 7.15
CA TRP A 659 -21.87 -25.33 8.49
C TRP A 659 -20.75 -24.56 9.21
N LEU A 660 -19.52 -25.06 9.21
CA LEU A 660 -18.38 -24.35 9.81
C LEU A 660 -18.15 -22.99 9.16
N GLU A 661 -18.14 -22.91 7.82
CA GLU A 661 -17.88 -21.65 7.11
C GLU A 661 -18.97 -20.60 7.35
N THR A 662 -20.25 -21.02 7.44
CA THR A 662 -21.36 -20.12 7.80
C THR A 662 -21.23 -19.52 9.20
N LEU A 663 -20.40 -20.10 10.09
CA LEU A 663 -20.08 -19.53 11.39
C LEU A 663 -18.76 -18.75 11.37
N ILE A 664 -17.73 -19.26 10.68
CA ILE A 664 -16.38 -18.70 10.67
C ILE A 664 -16.37 -17.36 9.92
N HIS A 665 -16.97 -17.27 8.73
CA HIS A 665 -16.94 -16.05 7.91
C HIS A 665 -17.64 -14.86 8.58
N PRO A 666 -18.91 -14.97 9.07
CA PRO A 666 -19.55 -13.86 9.76
C PRO A 666 -18.86 -13.48 11.05
N THR A 667 -18.24 -14.44 11.75
CA THR A 667 -17.48 -14.15 12.97
C THR A 667 -16.25 -13.28 12.66
N ALA A 668 -15.47 -13.66 11.64
CA ALA A 668 -14.32 -12.88 11.17
C ALA A 668 -14.74 -11.43 10.81
N LEU A 669 -15.86 -11.29 10.08
CA LEU A 669 -16.34 -10.02 9.55
C LEU A 669 -17.04 -9.13 10.60
N LEU A 670 -17.99 -9.67 11.37
CA LEU A 670 -18.86 -8.88 12.24
C LEU A 670 -18.22 -8.61 13.61
N VAL A 671 -17.54 -9.61 14.20
CA VAL A 671 -17.02 -9.48 15.57
C VAL A 671 -15.81 -8.56 15.60
N PHE A 672 -14.83 -8.81 14.72
CA PHE A 672 -13.54 -8.14 14.79
C PHE A 672 -13.58 -6.72 14.20
N GLN A 673 -14.47 -6.46 13.24
CA GLN A 673 -14.62 -5.14 12.64
C GLN A 673 -15.07 -4.05 13.64
N GLU A 674 -15.92 -4.40 14.60
CA GLU A 674 -16.52 -3.44 15.54
C GLU A 674 -15.69 -3.24 16.82
N LEU A 675 -14.52 -3.87 16.95
CA LEU A 675 -13.72 -3.75 18.16
C LEU A 675 -13.22 -2.30 18.36
N PRO A 676 -13.50 -1.66 19.51
CA PRO A 676 -13.17 -0.26 19.74
C PRO A 676 -11.66 -0.01 19.88
N ALA A 677 -11.22 1.23 19.59
CA ALA A 677 -9.85 1.68 19.84
C ALA A 677 -9.42 1.52 21.31
N ARG A 678 -8.11 1.41 21.55
CA ARG A 678 -7.51 1.35 22.89
C ARG A 678 -6.62 2.57 23.08
N GLY A 679 -7.13 3.59 23.76
CA GLY A 679 -6.34 4.74 24.21
C GLY A 679 -5.72 5.57 23.08
N PRO A 680 -4.72 6.41 23.40
CA PRO A 680 -4.12 7.36 22.46
C PRO A 680 -3.38 6.67 21.31
N LEU A 681 -3.16 7.41 20.23
CA LEU A 681 -2.39 6.96 19.06
C LEU A 681 -1.03 6.38 19.49
N ARG A 682 -0.78 5.12 19.11
CA ARG A 682 0.48 4.43 19.41
C ARG A 682 1.49 4.54 18.28
N PRO A 683 2.80 4.62 18.56
CA PRO A 683 3.82 4.65 17.53
C PRO A 683 3.84 3.38 16.69
N VAL A 684 4.05 3.59 15.39
CA VAL A 684 4.18 2.52 14.37
C VAL A 684 5.66 2.44 13.97
N PRO A 685 6.26 1.23 13.91
CA PRO A 685 7.64 1.07 13.48
C PRO A 685 7.83 1.44 12.00
N LYS A 686 8.90 2.18 11.67
CA LYS A 686 9.27 2.67 10.33
C LYS A 686 9.70 1.59 9.30
N ARG A 687 9.23 0.34 9.42
CA ARG A 687 9.70 -0.75 8.54
C ARG A 687 8.99 -0.74 7.19
N ARG A 688 9.76 -0.71 6.10
CA ARG A 688 9.29 -0.79 4.71
C ARG A 688 8.45 -2.04 4.39
N ALA A 689 8.80 -3.20 4.96
CA ALA A 689 8.04 -4.43 4.75
C ALA A 689 7.03 -4.65 5.88
N ALA A 690 5.74 -4.48 5.58
CA ALA A 690 4.66 -4.82 6.50
C ALA A 690 4.62 -6.35 6.70
N ARG A 691 5.13 -6.84 7.83
CA ARG A 691 4.86 -8.21 8.26
C ARG A 691 3.52 -8.23 8.99
N PHE A 692 2.57 -9.00 8.48
CA PHE A 692 1.22 -9.06 9.04
C PHE A 692 1.21 -9.62 10.47
N PHE A 693 1.98 -10.69 10.71
CA PHE A 693 2.22 -11.26 12.03
C PHE A 693 3.70 -11.16 12.42
N SER A 694 3.94 -10.89 13.70
CA SER A 694 5.27 -10.97 14.30
C SER A 694 5.65 -12.43 14.53
N GLY A 695 6.94 -12.75 14.63
CA GLY A 695 7.39 -14.13 14.86
C GLY A 695 6.77 -14.76 16.13
N GLY A 696 6.56 -13.97 17.17
CA GLY A 696 5.90 -14.44 18.39
C GLY A 696 4.39 -14.70 18.23
N GLU A 697 3.70 -14.02 17.33
CA GLU A 697 2.29 -14.32 17.04
C GLU A 697 2.15 -15.53 16.14
N TRP A 698 3.05 -15.71 15.16
CA TRP A 698 3.11 -16.95 14.39
C TRP A 698 3.32 -18.16 15.30
N PHE A 699 4.22 -18.03 16.28
CA PHE A 699 4.41 -19.07 17.31
C PHE A 699 3.12 -19.32 18.10
N LEU A 700 2.42 -18.28 18.54
CA LEU A 700 1.16 -18.43 19.26
C LEU A 700 0.07 -19.09 18.42
N ILE A 701 -0.09 -18.69 17.14
CA ILE A 701 -1.03 -19.30 16.20
C ILE A 701 -0.71 -20.78 16.01
N ALA A 702 0.57 -21.13 15.83
CA ALA A 702 1.01 -22.50 15.66
C ALA A 702 0.73 -23.36 16.91
N VAL A 703 1.02 -22.85 18.12
CA VAL A 703 0.77 -23.57 19.37
C VAL A 703 -0.72 -23.80 19.61
N ILE A 704 -1.55 -22.76 19.47
CA ILE A 704 -3.00 -22.91 19.66
C ILE A 704 -3.58 -23.83 18.58
N GLY A 705 -3.16 -23.66 17.32
CA GLY A 705 -3.57 -24.53 16.23
C GLY A 705 -3.21 -26.00 16.49
N ALA A 706 -2.00 -26.28 16.98
CA ALA A 706 -1.57 -27.62 17.35
C ALA A 706 -2.41 -28.20 18.51
N LEU A 707 -2.74 -27.40 19.52
CA LEU A 707 -3.57 -27.84 20.65
C LEU A 707 -5.02 -28.13 20.24
N ILE A 708 -5.63 -27.29 19.40
CA ILE A 708 -6.96 -27.56 18.86
C ILE A 708 -6.94 -28.81 17.97
N THR A 709 -5.92 -28.96 17.12
CA THR A 709 -5.74 -30.16 16.30
C THR A 709 -5.64 -31.41 17.16
N ALA A 710 -4.80 -31.40 18.20
CA ALA A 710 -4.63 -32.51 19.12
C ALA A 710 -5.94 -32.85 19.85
N LEU A 711 -6.70 -31.84 20.29
CA LEU A 711 -8.01 -32.03 20.90
C LEU A 711 -8.98 -32.74 19.95
N VAL A 712 -9.08 -32.27 18.70
CA VAL A 712 -10.00 -32.85 17.71
C VAL A 712 -9.59 -34.27 17.34
N LEU A 713 -8.29 -34.52 17.09
CA LEU A 713 -7.77 -35.85 16.79
C LEU A 713 -8.03 -36.82 17.95
N TRP A 714 -7.70 -36.42 19.17
CA TRP A 714 -7.92 -37.23 20.36
C TRP A 714 -9.41 -37.51 20.60
N ALA A 715 -10.27 -36.50 20.43
CA ALA A 715 -11.70 -36.67 20.63
C ALA A 715 -12.35 -37.58 19.56
N TYR A 716 -11.87 -37.51 18.33
CA TYR A 716 -12.31 -38.40 17.25
C TYR A 716 -11.85 -39.85 17.51
N ASP A 717 -10.56 -40.05 17.80
CA ASP A 717 -9.97 -41.37 18.03
C ASP A 717 -10.58 -42.07 19.26
N ARG A 718 -10.74 -41.34 20.36
CA ARG A 718 -11.44 -41.82 21.58
C ARG A 718 -12.85 -42.33 21.26
N SER A 719 -13.55 -41.66 20.35
CA SER A 719 -14.92 -42.00 19.96
C SER A 719 -15.00 -43.18 18.99
N LEU A 720 -13.87 -43.59 18.41
CA LEU A 720 -13.74 -44.67 17.41
C LEU A 720 -13.24 -46.01 18.00
N LEU A 721 -12.93 -46.08 19.31
CA LEU A 721 -12.48 -47.29 20.03
C LEU A 721 -13.44 -48.49 19.82
N PRO A 722 -13.02 -49.76 20.03
CA PRO A 722 -13.66 -50.94 19.43
C PRO A 722 -15.17 -51.04 19.68
N GLY A 723 -15.96 -50.78 18.63
CA GLY A 723 -17.45 -50.71 18.66
C GLY A 723 -18.05 -49.31 18.43
N GLY A 724 -17.22 -48.27 18.25
CA GLY A 724 -17.66 -46.87 18.09
C GLY A 724 -18.35 -46.54 16.76
N ASN A 725 -19.37 -45.66 16.83
CA ASN A 725 -20.08 -45.13 15.67
C ASN A 725 -19.33 -43.95 15.04
N VAL A 726 -19.07 -44.00 13.74
CA VAL A 726 -18.43 -42.92 12.96
C VAL A 726 -19.20 -41.60 13.11
N GLU A 727 -20.54 -41.64 13.13
CA GLU A 727 -21.38 -40.44 13.28
C GLU A 727 -21.19 -39.76 14.64
N HIS A 728 -20.95 -40.54 15.70
CA HIS A 728 -20.65 -40.01 17.03
C HIS A 728 -19.27 -39.35 17.06
N ALA A 729 -18.26 -39.99 16.45
CA ALA A 729 -16.91 -39.41 16.35
C ALA A 729 -16.89 -38.10 15.54
N ARG A 730 -17.65 -38.03 14.44
CA ARG A 730 -17.86 -36.79 13.67
C ARG A 730 -18.52 -35.71 14.51
N ALA A 731 -19.57 -36.05 15.25
CA ALA A 731 -20.26 -35.11 16.14
C ALA A 731 -19.31 -34.55 17.20
N MET A 732 -18.50 -35.41 17.83
CA MET A 732 -17.55 -35.00 18.85
C MET A 732 -16.48 -34.04 18.29
N ALA A 733 -15.90 -34.37 17.13
CA ALA A 733 -14.92 -33.52 16.46
C ALA A 733 -15.50 -32.15 16.06
N MET A 734 -16.73 -32.14 15.52
CA MET A 734 -17.46 -30.93 15.15
C MET A 734 -17.75 -30.03 16.36
N VAL A 735 -18.20 -30.60 17.47
CA VAL A 735 -18.47 -29.85 18.70
C VAL A 735 -17.18 -29.34 19.33
N ALA A 736 -16.10 -30.12 19.32
CA ALA A 736 -14.79 -29.68 19.81
C ALA A 736 -14.26 -28.47 19.02
N LEU A 737 -14.34 -28.50 17.68
CA LEU A 737 -13.87 -27.40 16.82
C LEU A 737 -14.76 -26.16 16.96
N THR A 738 -16.08 -26.31 17.00
CA THR A 738 -17.00 -25.17 17.19
C THR A 738 -16.89 -24.55 18.59
N CYS A 739 -16.67 -25.34 19.63
CA CYS A 739 -16.36 -24.85 20.97
C CYS A 739 -15.02 -24.09 21.00
N ALA A 740 -13.98 -24.60 20.33
CA ALA A 740 -12.71 -23.90 20.21
C ALA A 740 -12.85 -22.58 19.43
N SER A 741 -13.67 -22.54 18.38
CA SER A 741 -14.02 -21.32 17.64
C SER A 741 -14.76 -20.30 18.52
N ALA A 742 -15.76 -20.73 19.30
CA ALA A 742 -16.47 -19.88 20.25
C ALA A 742 -15.52 -19.32 21.33
N ALA A 743 -14.60 -20.15 21.84
CA ALA A 743 -13.57 -19.72 22.79
C ALA A 743 -12.59 -18.71 22.18
N ALA A 744 -12.12 -18.94 20.95
CA ALA A 744 -11.27 -18.00 20.21
C ALA A 744 -11.97 -16.66 20.02
N THR A 745 -13.24 -16.68 19.63
CA THR A 745 -14.08 -15.49 19.49
C THR A 745 -14.19 -14.74 20.82
N ALA A 746 -14.53 -15.43 21.91
CA ALA A 746 -14.68 -14.84 23.23
C ALA A 746 -13.37 -14.23 23.77
N VAL A 747 -12.25 -14.95 23.65
CA VAL A 747 -10.94 -14.53 24.20
C VAL A 747 -10.34 -13.39 23.39
N LEU A 748 -10.35 -13.46 22.06
CA LEU A 748 -9.77 -12.42 21.20
C LEU A 748 -10.59 -11.13 21.22
N SER A 749 -11.93 -11.23 21.22
CA SER A 749 -12.83 -10.06 21.31
C SER A 749 -12.98 -9.54 22.74
N ARG A 750 -12.68 -10.37 23.74
CA ARG A 750 -12.99 -10.17 25.17
C ARG A 750 -14.48 -9.88 25.42
N LEU A 751 -15.37 -10.37 24.55
CA LEU A 751 -16.83 -10.19 24.62
C LEU A 751 -17.26 -8.72 24.77
N ARG A 752 -16.50 -7.79 24.16
CA ARG A 752 -16.73 -6.34 24.32
C ARG A 752 -17.84 -5.78 23.44
N THR A 753 -18.26 -6.51 22.41
CA THR A 753 -19.27 -6.07 21.45
C THR A 753 -20.49 -6.98 21.52
N LYS A 754 -21.68 -6.45 21.20
CA LYS A 754 -22.90 -7.25 21.10
C LYS A 754 -22.76 -8.33 20.03
N SER A 755 -22.08 -8.00 18.93
CA SER A 755 -21.75 -8.92 17.84
C SER A 755 -20.90 -10.11 18.32
N ALA A 756 -19.93 -9.89 19.23
CA ALA A 756 -19.16 -10.97 19.84
C ALA A 756 -20.04 -11.93 20.66
N TRP A 757 -20.90 -11.38 21.52
CA TRP A 757 -21.85 -12.17 22.31
C TRP A 757 -22.80 -12.97 21.43
N LEU A 758 -23.37 -12.31 20.42
CA LEU A 758 -24.29 -12.93 19.47
C LEU A 758 -23.61 -14.09 18.73
N MET A 759 -22.39 -13.91 18.22
CA MET A 759 -21.70 -14.99 17.51
C MET A 759 -21.30 -16.15 18.40
N VAL A 760 -20.86 -15.90 19.63
CA VAL A 760 -20.62 -17.00 20.59
C VAL A 760 -21.92 -17.76 20.87
N ALA A 761 -23.03 -17.05 21.08
CA ALA A 761 -24.33 -17.68 21.31
C ALA A 761 -24.86 -18.45 20.09
N VAL A 762 -24.69 -17.91 18.87
CA VAL A 762 -25.09 -18.57 17.62
C VAL A 762 -24.22 -19.80 17.34
N THR A 763 -22.91 -19.73 17.54
CA THR A 763 -22.01 -20.88 17.38
C THR A 763 -22.39 -22.00 18.34
N VAL A 764 -22.49 -21.73 19.64
CA VAL A 764 -22.85 -22.75 20.64
C VAL A 764 -24.29 -23.25 20.44
N GLY A 765 -25.23 -22.34 20.18
CA GLY A 765 -26.65 -22.66 19.97
C GLY A 765 -26.89 -23.49 18.71
N SER A 766 -26.19 -23.20 17.61
CA SER A 766 -26.28 -24.00 16.38
C SER A 766 -25.69 -25.40 16.57
N SER A 767 -24.54 -25.52 17.26
CA SER A 767 -23.98 -26.84 17.62
C SER A 767 -24.96 -27.65 18.47
N LEU A 768 -25.59 -27.03 19.46
CA LEU A 768 -26.57 -27.72 20.30
C LEU A 768 -27.80 -28.17 19.49
N ALA A 769 -28.35 -27.27 18.66
CA ALA A 769 -29.54 -27.55 17.87
C ALA A 769 -29.31 -28.64 16.80
N LEU A 770 -28.19 -28.57 16.07
CA LEU A 770 -27.91 -29.49 14.97
C LEU A 770 -27.47 -30.88 15.46
N VAL A 771 -26.77 -30.97 16.60
CA VAL A 771 -26.26 -32.25 17.13
C VAL A 771 -27.27 -32.94 18.04
N GLN A 772 -27.97 -32.21 18.93
CA GLN A 772 -28.87 -32.85 19.89
C GLN A 772 -30.27 -33.15 19.33
N THR A 773 -30.66 -32.54 18.21
CA THR A 773 -31.93 -32.85 17.55
C THR A 773 -31.74 -34.09 16.66
N PRO A 774 -32.30 -35.27 16.99
CA PRO A 774 -31.94 -36.52 16.32
C PRO A 774 -32.24 -36.52 14.81
N TRP A 775 -33.32 -35.84 14.40
CA TRP A 775 -33.69 -35.70 12.99
C TRP A 775 -32.68 -34.87 12.19
N LEU A 776 -32.19 -33.76 12.76
CA LEU A 776 -31.16 -32.93 12.12
C LEU A 776 -29.81 -33.63 12.11
N ALA A 777 -29.43 -34.24 13.24
CA ALA A 777 -28.18 -34.96 13.38
C ALA A 777 -28.07 -36.10 12.34
N ALA A 778 -29.12 -36.91 12.19
CA ALA A 778 -29.15 -37.98 11.20
C ALA A 778 -28.99 -37.48 9.75
N ARG A 779 -29.58 -36.32 9.41
CA ARG A 779 -29.43 -35.71 8.07
C ARG A 779 -28.03 -35.16 7.82
N LEU A 780 -27.30 -34.84 8.87
CA LEU A 780 -25.91 -34.40 8.81
C LEU A 780 -24.92 -35.57 9.00
N SER A 781 -25.37 -36.83 9.06
CA SER A 781 -24.53 -37.98 9.41
C SER A 781 -23.80 -37.79 10.77
N LEU A 782 -24.54 -37.30 11.77
CA LEU A 782 -24.11 -37.05 13.14
C LEU A 782 -25.02 -37.80 14.14
N GLN A 783 -24.49 -38.07 15.33
CA GLN A 783 -25.26 -38.64 16.44
C GLN A 783 -25.32 -37.67 17.63
N PRO A 784 -26.44 -37.63 18.38
CA PRO A 784 -26.52 -36.89 19.64
C PRO A 784 -25.41 -37.28 20.61
N LEU A 785 -24.84 -36.29 21.29
CA LEU A 785 -23.73 -36.43 22.24
C LEU A 785 -24.23 -36.48 23.68
N HIS A 786 -23.49 -37.16 24.54
CA HIS A 786 -23.76 -37.20 25.98
C HIS A 786 -23.26 -35.93 26.67
N GLY A 787 -23.73 -35.69 27.90
CA GLY A 787 -23.30 -34.52 28.68
C GLY A 787 -21.79 -34.44 28.89
N ASP A 788 -21.14 -35.60 29.07
CA ASP A 788 -19.70 -35.69 29.29
C ASP A 788 -18.90 -35.27 28.03
N ASP A 789 -19.39 -35.63 26.84
CA ASP A 789 -18.79 -35.26 25.56
C ASP A 789 -18.81 -33.73 25.37
N TRP A 790 -19.95 -33.10 25.70
CA TRP A 790 -20.09 -31.65 25.69
C TRP A 790 -19.14 -30.95 26.67
N LEU A 791 -18.99 -31.49 27.89
CA LEU A 791 -18.06 -30.94 28.89
C LEU A 791 -16.60 -31.02 28.40
N ILE A 792 -16.21 -32.15 27.83
CA ILE A 792 -14.87 -32.35 27.25
C ILE A 792 -14.62 -31.36 26.12
N ALA A 793 -15.56 -31.23 25.18
CA ALA A 793 -15.43 -30.33 24.04
C ALA A 793 -15.37 -28.85 24.46
N MET A 794 -16.23 -28.42 25.39
CA MET A 794 -16.25 -27.04 25.89
C MET A 794 -14.99 -26.70 26.68
N PHE A 795 -14.61 -27.54 27.64
CA PHE A 795 -13.45 -27.27 28.49
C PHE A 795 -12.14 -27.40 27.70
N GLY A 796 -12.03 -28.43 26.85
CA GLY A 796 -10.90 -28.62 25.96
C GLY A 796 -10.74 -27.45 24.98
N GLY A 797 -11.84 -27.02 24.34
CA GLY A 797 -11.83 -25.87 23.43
C GLY A 797 -11.41 -24.58 24.12
N LEU A 798 -11.94 -24.32 25.33
CA LEU A 798 -11.57 -23.15 26.12
C LEU A 798 -10.09 -23.19 26.55
N LEU A 799 -9.60 -24.33 27.06
CA LEU A 799 -8.24 -24.47 27.57
C LEU A 799 -7.20 -24.34 26.45
N SER A 800 -7.44 -24.99 25.30
CA SER A 800 -6.56 -24.96 24.13
C SER A 800 -6.34 -23.56 23.58
N VAL A 801 -7.29 -22.64 23.78
CA VAL A 801 -7.22 -21.26 23.32
C VAL A 801 -6.78 -20.30 24.43
N ALA A 802 -7.49 -20.28 25.56
CA ALA A 802 -7.27 -19.30 26.62
C ALA A 802 -5.92 -19.50 27.32
N GLY A 803 -5.51 -20.76 27.56
CA GLY A 803 -4.28 -21.09 28.26
C GLY A 803 -3.03 -20.48 27.60
N PRO A 804 -2.75 -20.79 26.32
CA PRO A 804 -1.58 -20.24 25.62
C PRO A 804 -1.58 -18.71 25.53
N ILE A 805 -2.74 -18.08 25.33
CA ILE A 805 -2.86 -16.62 25.23
C ILE A 805 -2.51 -15.95 26.58
N ILE A 806 -3.04 -16.48 27.69
CA ILE A 806 -2.75 -15.96 29.04
C ILE A 806 -1.26 -16.12 29.35
N LEU A 807 -0.68 -17.28 29.06
CA LEU A 807 0.74 -17.55 29.31
C LEU A 807 1.65 -16.64 28.47
N TYR A 808 1.30 -16.41 27.21
CA TYR A 808 2.04 -15.53 26.31
C TYR A 808 2.02 -14.06 26.78
N ASP A 809 0.85 -13.57 27.20
CA ASP A 809 0.72 -12.21 27.74
C ASP A 809 1.47 -12.05 29.07
N ALA A 810 1.45 -13.05 29.94
CA ALA A 810 2.22 -13.06 31.19
C ALA A 810 3.74 -13.02 30.92
N GLY A 811 4.24 -13.86 30.00
CA GLY A 811 5.65 -13.88 29.59
C GLY A 811 6.12 -12.55 29.00
N ARG A 812 5.29 -11.90 28.16
CA ARG A 812 5.61 -10.56 27.63
C ARG A 812 5.67 -9.46 28.68
N ARG A 813 4.89 -9.56 29.76
CA ARG A 813 4.95 -8.61 30.88
C ARG A 813 6.22 -8.82 31.70
N LEU A 814 6.57 -10.09 31.95
CA LEU A 814 7.79 -10.47 32.66
C LEU A 814 9.06 -10.03 31.90
N VAL A 815 9.13 -10.27 30.58
CA VAL A 815 10.26 -9.83 29.74
C VAL A 815 10.37 -8.30 29.69
N ARG A 816 9.25 -7.57 29.71
CA ARG A 816 9.27 -6.10 29.82
C ARG A 816 9.75 -5.61 31.18
N ALA A 817 9.43 -6.33 32.25
CA ALA A 817 9.92 -6.03 33.60
C ALA A 817 11.42 -6.33 33.76
N LEU A 818 11.94 -7.34 33.05
CA LEU A 818 13.34 -7.77 33.10
C LEU A 818 14.24 -7.10 32.03
N GLY A 819 13.66 -6.33 31.11
CA GLY A 819 14.23 -6.02 29.79
C GLY A 819 15.21 -4.84 29.67
N GLY A 820 15.79 -4.35 30.76
CA GLY A 820 16.80 -3.27 30.70
C GLY A 820 18.20 -3.72 30.27
N SER A 821 18.60 -4.95 30.63
CA SER A 821 20.03 -5.34 30.64
C SER A 821 20.39 -6.62 29.88
N VAL A 822 19.44 -7.54 29.68
CA VAL A 822 19.71 -8.87 29.09
C VAL A 822 19.70 -8.85 27.54
N VAL A 823 18.86 -8.00 26.94
CA VAL A 823 18.68 -7.93 25.47
C VAL A 823 19.92 -7.38 24.75
N SER A 824 20.68 -6.49 25.41
CA SER A 824 21.95 -5.96 24.91
C SER A 824 23.11 -6.97 24.93
N TYR A 825 22.98 -8.06 25.70
CA TYR A 825 24.00 -9.11 25.78
C TYR A 825 23.80 -10.15 24.66
N LEU A 826 22.55 -10.57 24.43
CA LEU A 826 22.20 -11.55 23.39
C LEU A 826 22.36 -10.99 21.97
N ARG A 827 22.18 -9.67 21.77
CA ARG A 827 22.40 -9.03 20.47
C ARG A 827 23.87 -9.00 20.08
N ARG A 828 24.78 -8.84 21.05
CA ARG A 828 26.24 -8.91 20.83
C ARG A 828 26.74 -10.32 20.52
N ALA A 829 26.07 -11.36 21.02
CA ALA A 829 26.42 -12.75 20.72
C ALA A 829 26.02 -13.19 19.29
N ALA A 830 25.03 -12.54 18.68
CA ALA A 830 24.52 -12.91 17.35
C ALA A 830 25.26 -12.23 16.18
N GLU A 831 25.99 -11.14 16.44
CA GLU A 831 26.66 -10.33 15.40
C GLU A 831 28.12 -10.75 15.14
N GLY A 832 28.71 -11.64 15.95
CA GLY A 832 30.14 -12.01 15.89
C GLY A 832 30.55 -13.09 14.88
N GLY A 833 29.82 -13.30 13.78
CA GLY A 833 29.96 -14.53 12.98
C GLY A 833 29.97 -14.40 11.45
N ARG A 834 30.56 -13.34 10.87
CA ARG A 834 30.78 -13.29 9.40
C ARG A 834 32.16 -12.69 9.08
N SER A 835 33.06 -13.56 8.61
CA SER A 835 34.39 -13.19 8.12
C SER A 835 34.33 -12.77 6.65
N GLU A 836 35.05 -11.69 6.35
CA GLU A 836 34.94 -10.84 5.17
C GLU A 836 36.02 -11.13 4.09
N ALA A 837 36.47 -12.39 3.96
CA ALA A 837 37.60 -12.72 3.09
C ALA A 837 37.29 -13.83 2.09
N ALA A 838 36.61 -13.51 0.97
CA ALA A 838 36.59 -14.39 -0.21
C ALA A 838 36.02 -13.72 -1.48
N LEU A 839 36.55 -12.60 -1.97
CA LEU A 839 36.20 -12.08 -3.32
C LEU A 839 37.40 -11.46 -4.02
N SER A 840 38.32 -12.29 -4.50
CA SER A 840 39.18 -11.99 -5.65
C SER A 840 39.93 -13.26 -6.07
N ARG A 841 39.41 -14.00 -7.04
CA ARG A 841 40.15 -14.89 -7.98
C ARG A 841 39.16 -15.63 -8.88
N SER A 842 39.40 -15.55 -10.19
CA SER A 842 38.77 -16.36 -11.23
C SER A 842 39.12 -17.85 -11.03
N PRO A 843 38.18 -18.80 -11.17
CA PRO A 843 38.50 -20.21 -11.11
C PRO A 843 38.88 -20.74 -12.51
N ASP A 844 40.18 -20.92 -12.76
CA ASP A 844 40.73 -21.58 -13.97
C ASP A 844 40.56 -23.12 -13.98
N ALA A 845 39.56 -23.67 -13.27
CA ALA A 845 39.35 -25.11 -13.23
C ALA A 845 37.88 -25.49 -13.47
N PRO A 846 37.59 -26.47 -14.35
CA PRO A 846 36.22 -26.85 -14.69
C PRO A 846 35.52 -27.43 -13.46
N LEU A 847 34.39 -26.82 -13.08
CA LEU A 847 33.57 -27.21 -11.92
C LEU A 847 32.98 -28.63 -12.04
N THR A 848 32.93 -29.17 -13.25
CA THR A 848 32.45 -30.52 -13.57
C THR A 848 33.24 -31.62 -12.86
N ARG A 849 34.53 -31.40 -12.52
CA ARG A 849 35.33 -32.38 -11.75
C ARG A 849 34.76 -32.67 -10.36
N TYR A 850 34.04 -31.71 -9.78
CA TYR A 850 33.41 -31.87 -8.46
C TYR A 850 32.08 -32.61 -8.56
N ALA A 851 31.34 -32.45 -9.66
CA ALA A 851 30.18 -33.29 -9.94
C ALA A 851 30.60 -34.76 -10.17
N TRP A 852 31.71 -35.00 -10.88
CA TRP A 852 32.29 -36.34 -10.99
C TRP A 852 32.71 -36.93 -9.63
N LEU A 853 33.29 -36.13 -8.73
CA LEU A 853 33.58 -36.56 -7.36
C LEU A 853 32.31 -37.00 -6.61
N SER A 854 31.20 -36.28 -6.78
CA SER A 854 29.89 -36.64 -6.21
C SER A 854 29.35 -37.95 -6.79
N ILE A 855 29.44 -38.14 -8.11
CA ILE A 855 29.05 -39.38 -8.81
C ILE A 855 29.86 -40.58 -8.30
N PHE A 856 31.19 -40.45 -8.18
CA PHE A 856 32.03 -41.54 -7.67
C PHE A 856 31.72 -41.88 -6.21
N ALA A 857 31.40 -40.87 -5.39
CA ALA A 857 30.97 -41.07 -4.01
C ALA A 857 29.61 -41.78 -3.93
N ALA A 858 28.65 -41.39 -4.77
CA ALA A 858 27.35 -42.05 -4.86
C ALA A 858 27.49 -43.52 -5.31
N LEU A 859 28.30 -43.81 -6.33
CA LEU A 859 28.58 -45.19 -6.76
C LEU A 859 29.27 -46.00 -5.67
N GLY A 860 30.23 -45.41 -4.95
CA GLY A 860 30.91 -46.05 -3.83
C GLY A 860 29.98 -46.36 -2.66
N THR A 861 29.08 -45.44 -2.32
CA THR A 861 28.09 -45.65 -1.24
C THR A 861 27.00 -46.64 -1.64
N ILE A 862 26.52 -46.62 -2.89
CA ILE A 862 25.63 -47.67 -3.43
C ILE A 862 26.30 -49.03 -3.33
N ALA A 863 27.56 -49.17 -3.76
CA ALA A 863 28.28 -50.45 -3.71
C ALA A 863 28.46 -50.96 -2.27
N LEU A 864 28.85 -50.07 -1.34
CA LEU A 864 28.98 -50.38 0.08
C LEU A 864 27.64 -50.85 0.68
N LYS A 865 26.56 -50.07 0.47
CA LYS A 865 25.24 -50.37 1.02
C LYS A 865 24.61 -51.63 0.39
N THR A 866 24.79 -51.84 -0.93
CA THR A 866 24.31 -53.05 -1.63
C THR A 866 25.06 -54.30 -1.18
N THR A 867 26.37 -54.20 -0.97
CA THR A 867 27.16 -55.31 -0.42
C THR A 867 26.74 -55.62 1.01
N ALA A 868 26.49 -54.60 1.83
CA ALA A 868 25.96 -54.78 3.18
C ALA A 868 24.56 -55.42 3.15
N TYR A 869 23.69 -55.04 2.22
CA TYR A 869 22.40 -55.70 2.01
C TYR A 869 22.56 -57.18 1.65
N LEU A 870 23.40 -57.53 0.67
CA LEU A 870 23.62 -58.92 0.25
C LEU A 870 24.18 -59.80 1.38
N VAL A 871 24.95 -59.22 2.29
CA VAL A 871 25.54 -59.92 3.44
C VAL A 871 24.55 -60.02 4.63
N THR A 872 23.67 -59.04 4.82
CA THR A 872 22.81 -58.95 6.01
C THR A 872 21.34 -59.31 5.75
N GLY A 873 20.89 -59.31 4.50
CA GLY A 873 19.48 -59.45 4.13
C GLY A 873 18.57 -58.28 4.56
N SER A 874 19.12 -57.19 5.09
CA SER A 874 18.34 -56.11 5.70
C SER A 874 17.64 -55.21 4.67
N VAL A 875 16.31 -55.27 4.65
CA VAL A 875 15.45 -54.41 3.80
C VAL A 875 15.65 -52.91 4.09
N ALA A 876 16.08 -52.56 5.32
CA ALA A 876 16.42 -51.18 5.68
C ALA A 876 17.64 -50.66 4.91
N LEU A 877 18.67 -51.50 4.74
CA LEU A 877 19.88 -51.16 3.97
C LEU A 877 19.60 -51.14 2.45
N LEU A 878 18.62 -51.91 1.99
CA LEU A 878 18.14 -51.83 0.61
C LEU A 878 17.43 -50.49 0.32
N SER A 879 16.62 -50.01 1.26
CA SER A 879 15.98 -48.69 1.17
C SER A 879 17.01 -47.55 1.17
N ASP A 880 18.04 -47.65 2.02
CA ASP A 880 19.13 -46.68 2.13
C ASP A 880 20.08 -46.72 0.89
N ALA A 881 20.21 -47.88 0.25
CA ALA A 881 20.87 -48.01 -1.06
C ALA A 881 20.04 -47.38 -2.19
N ALA A 882 18.71 -47.48 -2.15
CA ALA A 882 17.81 -46.82 -3.09
C ALA A 882 17.82 -45.29 -2.93
N GLU A 883 17.97 -44.76 -1.70
CA GLU A 883 18.22 -43.33 -1.47
C GLU A 883 19.54 -42.88 -2.12
N SER A 884 20.57 -43.74 -2.08
CA SER A 884 21.86 -43.45 -2.72
C SER A 884 21.78 -43.44 -4.26
N LEU A 885 20.76 -44.07 -4.86
CA LEU A 885 20.43 -43.92 -6.28
C LEU A 885 19.89 -42.52 -6.60
N VAL A 886 19.13 -41.91 -5.68
CA VAL A 886 18.65 -40.52 -5.80
C VAL A 886 19.84 -39.55 -5.78
N ASN A 887 20.86 -39.81 -4.95
CA ASN A 887 22.11 -39.03 -4.99
C ASN A 887 22.82 -39.12 -6.35
N LEU A 888 22.87 -40.32 -6.93
CA LEU A 888 23.48 -40.51 -8.25
C LEU A 888 22.71 -39.74 -9.33
N LEU A 889 21.38 -39.70 -9.25
CA LEU A 889 20.54 -38.91 -10.15
C LEU A 889 20.74 -37.40 -9.96
N GLY A 890 20.83 -36.92 -8.70
CA GLY A 890 21.14 -35.53 -8.38
C GLY A 890 22.51 -35.09 -8.90
N ALA A 891 23.55 -35.88 -8.62
CA ALA A 891 24.91 -35.64 -9.10
C ALA A 891 25.02 -35.69 -10.64
N GLY A 892 24.26 -36.59 -11.30
CA GLY A 892 24.15 -36.65 -12.75
C GLY A 892 23.47 -35.42 -13.35
N ALA A 893 22.38 -34.95 -12.74
CA ALA A 893 21.70 -33.72 -13.13
C ALA A 893 22.63 -32.50 -12.95
N ALA A 894 23.36 -32.43 -11.82
CA ALA A 894 24.36 -31.41 -11.58
C ALA A 894 25.46 -31.43 -12.65
N LEU A 895 25.96 -32.61 -13.06
CA LEU A 895 26.95 -32.72 -14.14
C LEU A 895 26.40 -32.20 -15.48
N ILE A 896 25.19 -32.61 -15.88
CA ILE A 896 24.55 -32.17 -17.14
C ILE A 896 24.38 -30.65 -17.12
N VAL A 897 23.86 -30.11 -16.02
CA VAL A 897 23.54 -28.69 -15.89
C VAL A 897 24.80 -27.83 -15.78
N LEU A 898 25.84 -28.27 -15.07
CA LEU A 898 27.14 -27.58 -15.05
C LEU A 898 27.80 -27.60 -16.43
N THR A 899 27.61 -28.67 -17.21
CA THR A 899 28.11 -28.75 -18.59
C THR A 899 27.32 -27.82 -19.52
N LEU A 900 26.01 -27.68 -19.31
CA LEU A 900 25.16 -26.76 -20.06
C LEU A 900 25.47 -25.29 -19.67
N ALA A 901 25.59 -24.99 -18.38
CA ALA A 901 25.90 -23.67 -17.85
C ALA A 901 27.30 -23.18 -18.24
N ALA A 902 28.24 -24.09 -18.51
CA ALA A 902 29.56 -23.78 -19.04
C ALA A 902 29.57 -23.38 -20.53
N ARG A 903 28.45 -23.53 -21.26
CA ARG A 903 28.36 -23.11 -22.66
C ARG A 903 28.31 -21.58 -22.77
N PRO A 904 29.07 -20.98 -23.71
CA PRO A 904 28.99 -19.54 -23.97
C PRO A 904 27.62 -19.16 -24.53
N ALA A 905 27.30 -17.86 -24.51
CA ALA A 905 26.09 -17.32 -25.09
C ALA A 905 25.98 -17.67 -26.59
N ASP A 906 24.77 -17.96 -27.04
CA ASP A 906 24.45 -18.27 -28.44
C ASP A 906 23.27 -17.42 -28.93
N LYS A 907 22.92 -17.55 -30.22
CA LYS A 907 21.85 -16.75 -30.84
C LYS A 907 20.47 -16.93 -30.17
N ASN A 908 20.24 -18.09 -29.55
CA ASN A 908 18.97 -18.39 -28.87
C ASN A 908 19.02 -18.00 -27.39
N HIS A 909 20.21 -17.89 -26.80
CA HIS A 909 20.47 -17.54 -25.40
C HIS A 909 21.57 -16.47 -25.31
N PRO A 910 21.24 -15.20 -25.65
CA PRO A 910 22.22 -14.11 -25.76
C PRO A 910 22.91 -13.75 -24.43
N PHE A 911 22.37 -14.18 -23.29
CA PHE A 911 22.92 -13.96 -21.95
C PHE A 911 23.59 -15.21 -21.35
N GLY A 912 23.84 -16.24 -22.17
CA GLY A 912 24.46 -17.49 -21.73
C GLY A 912 23.48 -18.48 -21.07
N HIS A 913 24.00 -19.66 -20.73
CA HIS A 913 23.20 -20.79 -20.23
C HIS A 913 23.23 -20.93 -18.70
N GLY A 914 23.76 -19.93 -17.98
CA GLY A 914 23.98 -19.99 -16.53
C GLY A 914 22.72 -20.12 -15.68
N GLN A 915 21.55 -19.77 -16.21
CA GLN A 915 20.27 -19.97 -15.50
C GLN A 915 19.89 -21.46 -15.34
N ALA A 916 20.49 -22.35 -16.13
CA ALA A 916 20.25 -23.79 -16.04
C ALA A 916 20.55 -24.35 -14.63
N GLU A 917 21.52 -23.79 -13.90
CA GLU A 917 21.87 -24.22 -12.53
C GLU A 917 20.69 -24.14 -11.55
N TYR A 918 19.79 -23.16 -11.72
CA TYR A 918 18.61 -23.04 -10.87
C TYR A 918 17.62 -24.18 -11.10
N PHE A 919 17.53 -24.71 -12.33
CA PHE A 919 16.67 -25.85 -12.64
C PHE A 919 17.18 -27.11 -11.94
N SER A 920 18.49 -27.36 -11.93
CA SER A 920 19.09 -28.48 -11.17
C SER A 920 18.79 -28.37 -9.69
N SER A 921 18.96 -27.18 -9.10
CA SER A 921 18.69 -26.97 -7.67
C SER A 921 17.21 -27.12 -7.31
N GLY A 922 16.29 -26.78 -8.21
CA GLY A 922 14.86 -27.02 -8.03
C GLY A 922 14.51 -28.50 -8.11
N PHE A 923 15.12 -29.21 -9.07
CA PHE A 923 14.99 -30.66 -9.24
C PHE A 923 15.53 -31.43 -8.03
N GLU A 924 16.73 -31.10 -7.53
CA GLU A 924 17.27 -31.67 -6.29
C GLU A 924 16.43 -31.33 -5.07
N GLY A 925 15.90 -30.10 -4.99
CA GLY A 925 14.95 -29.72 -3.95
C GLY A 925 13.70 -30.61 -3.95
N ALA A 926 13.20 -30.98 -5.13
CA ALA A 926 12.07 -31.90 -5.27
C ALA A 926 12.44 -33.34 -4.88
N LEU A 927 13.64 -33.82 -5.28
CA LEU A 927 14.13 -35.14 -4.89
C LEU A 927 14.31 -35.27 -3.37
N ILE A 928 14.80 -34.22 -2.69
CA ILE A 928 14.89 -34.13 -1.23
C ILE A 928 13.50 -34.31 -0.58
N LEU A 929 12.46 -33.69 -1.14
CA LEU A 929 11.09 -33.83 -0.63
C LEU A 929 10.52 -35.23 -0.85
N VAL A 930 10.84 -35.87 -1.99
CA VAL A 930 10.46 -37.25 -2.28
C VAL A 930 11.14 -38.21 -1.30
N ALA A 931 12.45 -38.03 -1.03
CA ALA A 931 13.18 -38.82 -0.05
C ALA A 931 12.59 -38.65 1.36
N ALA A 932 12.30 -37.40 1.77
CA ALA A 932 11.66 -37.13 3.05
C ALA A 932 10.27 -37.80 3.19
N ALA A 933 9.46 -37.78 2.13
CA ALA A 933 8.17 -38.47 2.11
C ALA A 933 8.35 -40.00 2.21
N GLY A 934 9.37 -40.56 1.56
CA GLY A 934 9.75 -41.97 1.69
C GLY A 934 10.16 -42.34 3.12
N ILE A 935 10.96 -41.51 3.78
CA ILE A 935 11.37 -41.69 5.19
C ILE A 935 10.16 -41.65 6.12
N VAL A 936 9.26 -40.68 5.95
CA VAL A 936 8.01 -40.61 6.74
C VAL A 936 7.16 -41.86 6.51
N TRP A 937 7.04 -42.31 5.26
CA TRP A 937 6.27 -43.51 4.91
C TRP A 937 6.85 -44.77 5.56
N ALA A 938 8.17 -44.97 5.50
CA ALA A 938 8.84 -46.10 6.14
C ALA A 938 8.81 -46.04 7.67
N ALA A 939 8.97 -44.85 8.25
CA ALA A 939 8.88 -44.63 9.70
C ALA A 939 7.45 -44.87 10.22
N TRP A 940 6.45 -44.50 9.43
CA TRP A 940 5.04 -44.73 9.74
C TRP A 940 4.70 -46.22 9.77
N ASP A 941 5.15 -46.98 8.77
CA ASP A 941 4.93 -48.43 8.72
C ASP A 941 5.57 -49.16 9.93
N ARG A 942 6.77 -48.73 10.35
CA ARG A 942 7.45 -49.24 11.55
C ARG A 942 6.79 -48.84 12.88
N LEU A 943 6.11 -47.69 12.93
CA LEU A 943 5.35 -47.26 14.10
C LEU A 943 4.12 -48.16 14.31
N ILE A 944 3.52 -48.64 13.22
CA ILE A 944 2.34 -49.51 13.24
C ILE A 944 2.73 -50.98 13.43
N HIS A 945 3.86 -51.41 12.85
CA HIS A 945 4.35 -52.80 12.92
C HIS A 945 5.80 -52.86 13.45
N PRO A 946 6.02 -52.93 14.78
CA PRO A 946 7.36 -53.02 15.36
C PRO A 946 8.03 -54.34 14.98
N GLN A 947 9.19 -54.30 14.34
CA GLN A 947 9.99 -55.48 13.99
C GLN A 947 11.31 -55.50 14.77
N ALA A 948 11.74 -56.69 15.21
CA ALA A 948 13.03 -56.86 15.87
C ALA A 948 14.17 -56.83 14.84
N LEU A 949 15.24 -56.10 15.15
CA LEU A 949 16.38 -55.92 14.26
C LEU A 949 17.39 -57.07 14.46
N GLU A 950 17.50 -57.98 13.49
CA GLU A 950 18.54 -59.01 13.46
C GLU A 950 19.82 -58.49 12.74
N ALA A 951 20.99 -58.78 13.33
CA ALA A 951 22.34 -58.45 12.85
C ALA A 951 22.76 -56.95 12.83
N LEU A 952 22.93 -56.36 14.02
CA LEU A 952 23.32 -54.95 14.22
C LEU A 952 24.77 -54.60 13.76
N ASN A 953 25.74 -55.50 13.89
CA ASN A 953 27.15 -55.07 14.00
C ASN A 953 27.86 -54.75 12.67
N LEU A 954 27.63 -55.54 11.61
CA LEU A 954 28.33 -55.34 10.33
C LEU A 954 27.64 -54.26 9.47
N GLY A 955 26.30 -54.22 9.47
CA GLY A 955 25.51 -53.25 8.69
C GLY A 955 25.63 -51.81 9.19
N MET A 956 25.72 -51.60 10.51
CA MET A 956 25.98 -50.27 11.08
C MET A 956 27.37 -49.76 10.70
N LEU A 957 28.39 -50.62 10.70
CA LEU A 957 29.76 -50.23 10.38
C LEU A 957 29.88 -49.77 8.92
N VAL A 958 29.21 -50.47 7.99
CA VAL A 958 29.15 -50.06 6.58
C VAL A 958 28.35 -48.77 6.38
N SER A 959 27.25 -48.58 7.13
CA SER A 959 26.46 -47.34 7.08
C SER A 959 27.24 -46.13 7.61
N VAL A 960 28.01 -46.30 8.68
CA VAL A 960 28.93 -45.27 9.21
C VAL A 960 30.02 -44.94 8.17
N ALA A 961 30.61 -45.95 7.53
CA ALA A 961 31.60 -45.73 6.48
C ALA A 961 31.02 -44.95 5.29
N ALA A 962 29.80 -45.30 4.84
CA ALA A 962 29.10 -44.58 3.78
C ALA A 962 28.77 -43.13 4.17
N ALA A 963 28.32 -42.90 5.40
CA ALA A 963 28.06 -41.55 5.91
C ALA A 963 29.34 -40.70 5.99
N LEU A 964 30.49 -41.29 6.36
CA LEU A 964 31.77 -40.57 6.37
C LEU A 964 32.23 -40.17 4.97
N VAL A 965 32.02 -41.03 3.97
CA VAL A 965 32.29 -40.71 2.55
C VAL A 965 31.40 -39.55 2.09
N ASN A 966 30.09 -39.63 2.33
CA ASN A 966 29.15 -38.56 1.98
C ASN A 966 29.48 -37.25 2.70
N LEU A 967 29.86 -37.29 3.98
CA LEU A 967 30.25 -36.12 4.76
C LEU A 967 31.52 -35.44 4.22
N ALA A 968 32.52 -36.23 3.82
CA ALA A 968 33.75 -35.71 3.24
C ALA A 968 33.47 -34.98 1.92
N VAL A 969 32.70 -35.62 1.04
CA VAL A 969 32.36 -35.09 -0.29
C VAL A 969 31.42 -33.89 -0.17
N ALA A 970 30.39 -33.96 0.66
CA ALA A 970 29.48 -32.85 0.94
C ALA A 970 30.24 -31.60 1.44
N ARG A 971 31.23 -31.75 2.34
CA ARG A 971 32.05 -30.62 2.79
C ARG A 971 32.88 -30.01 1.66
N VAL A 972 33.40 -30.82 0.74
CA VAL A 972 34.14 -30.33 -0.43
C VAL A 972 33.20 -29.58 -1.37
N LEU A 973 32.05 -30.16 -1.71
CA LEU A 973 31.05 -29.54 -2.59
C LEU A 973 30.50 -28.25 -2.01
N LEU A 974 30.13 -28.21 -0.73
CA LEU A 974 29.64 -27.01 -0.06
C LEU A 974 30.69 -25.91 0.01
N ARG A 975 31.97 -26.26 0.18
CA ARG A 975 33.07 -25.29 0.21
C ARG A 975 33.35 -24.74 -1.19
N VAL A 976 33.34 -25.60 -2.21
CA VAL A 976 33.58 -25.20 -3.60
C VAL A 976 32.39 -24.42 -4.15
N GLY A 977 31.17 -24.91 -4.01
CA GLY A 977 29.95 -24.23 -4.48
C GLY A 977 29.78 -22.83 -3.89
N ARG A 978 30.10 -22.65 -2.59
CA ARG A 978 30.13 -21.31 -1.97
C ARG A 978 31.24 -20.40 -2.51
N ARG A 979 32.39 -20.95 -2.88
CA ARG A 979 33.52 -20.19 -3.43
C ARG A 979 33.34 -19.85 -4.91
N SER A 980 32.75 -20.75 -5.68
CA SER A 980 32.51 -20.57 -7.11
C SER A 980 31.17 -19.91 -7.43
N GLY A 981 30.29 -19.76 -6.42
CA GLY A 981 28.93 -19.27 -6.62
C GLY A 981 28.01 -20.27 -7.33
N SER A 982 28.43 -21.52 -7.50
CA SER A 982 27.61 -22.56 -8.14
C SER A 982 26.55 -23.07 -7.19
N ILE A 983 25.30 -22.87 -7.60
CA ILE A 983 24.12 -23.25 -6.82
C ILE A 983 23.86 -24.74 -6.97
N ALA A 984 24.16 -25.32 -8.14
CA ALA A 984 24.06 -26.76 -8.37
C ALA A 984 24.98 -27.56 -7.43
N LEU A 985 26.26 -27.16 -7.28
CA LEU A 985 27.18 -27.83 -6.34
C LEU A 985 26.81 -27.58 -4.87
N GLU A 986 26.23 -26.41 -4.55
CA GLU A 986 25.73 -26.12 -3.19
C GLU A 986 24.50 -26.99 -2.86
N ALA A 987 23.62 -27.22 -3.83
CA ALA A 987 22.43 -28.05 -3.72
C ALA A 987 22.79 -29.54 -3.52
N ASP A 988 23.62 -30.10 -4.40
CA ASP A 988 24.14 -31.48 -4.31
C ASP A 988 24.88 -31.72 -2.98
N GLY A 989 25.73 -30.77 -2.58
CA GLY A 989 26.42 -30.82 -1.29
C GLY A 989 25.48 -30.74 -0.07
N LYS A 990 24.32 -30.08 -0.18
CA LYS A 990 23.31 -30.06 0.89
C LYS A 990 22.52 -31.37 0.91
N HIS A 991 22.22 -31.94 -0.24
CA HIS A 991 21.53 -33.23 -0.37
C HIS A 991 22.36 -34.35 0.28
N LEU A 992 23.65 -34.46 -0.07
CA LEU A 992 24.57 -35.41 0.60
C LEU A 992 24.72 -35.14 2.10
N MET A 993 24.58 -33.89 2.55
CA MET A 993 24.61 -33.57 3.99
C MET A 993 23.33 -34.05 4.69
N THR A 994 22.16 -33.96 4.05
CA THR A 994 20.92 -34.53 4.59
C THR A 994 21.02 -36.04 4.76
N ASP A 995 21.67 -36.76 3.84
CA ASP A 995 21.95 -38.19 3.98
C ASP A 995 22.85 -38.55 5.17
N VAL A 996 23.82 -37.69 5.47
CA VAL A 996 24.65 -37.87 6.67
C VAL A 996 23.79 -37.69 7.93
N TRP A 997 22.88 -36.72 7.93
CA TRP A 997 21.97 -36.49 9.05
C TRP A 997 20.93 -37.59 9.19
N THR A 998 20.38 -38.13 8.10
CA THR A 998 19.46 -39.28 8.15
C THR A 998 20.18 -40.51 8.69
N THR A 999 21.37 -40.82 8.18
CA THR A 999 22.17 -41.95 8.68
C THR A 999 22.54 -41.77 10.15
N ALA A 1000 22.91 -40.55 10.59
CA ALA A 1000 23.20 -40.26 11.99
C ALA A 1000 21.95 -40.36 12.89
N ALA A 1001 20.79 -39.94 12.39
CA ALA A 1001 19.51 -40.06 13.10
C ALA A 1001 19.11 -41.53 13.27
N VAL A 1002 19.25 -42.35 12.22
CA VAL A 1002 19.04 -43.81 12.29
C VAL A 1002 19.99 -44.45 13.29
N LEU A 1003 21.29 -44.13 13.25
CA LEU A 1003 22.27 -44.65 14.21
C LEU A 1003 21.98 -44.21 15.66
N ALA A 1004 21.50 -42.98 15.87
CA ALA A 1004 21.08 -42.49 17.18
C ALA A 1004 19.80 -43.19 17.68
N GLY A 1005 18.84 -43.46 16.79
CA GLY A 1005 17.64 -44.25 17.08
C GLY A 1005 17.98 -45.69 17.48
N LEU A 1006 18.85 -46.35 16.71
CA LEU A 1006 19.35 -47.70 17.00
C LEU A 1006 20.13 -47.76 18.32
N GLY A 1007 21.00 -46.78 18.59
CA GLY A 1007 21.73 -46.68 19.86
C GLY A 1007 20.80 -46.40 21.05
N GLY A 1008 19.77 -45.57 20.86
CA GLY A 1008 18.72 -45.32 21.85
C GLY A 1008 17.92 -46.57 22.18
N ILE A 1009 17.56 -47.39 21.17
CA ILE A 1009 16.92 -48.69 21.37
C ILE A 1009 17.83 -49.64 22.14
N ALA A 1010 19.12 -49.73 21.79
CA ALA A 1010 20.07 -50.61 22.45
C ALA A 1010 20.28 -50.26 23.95
N LEU A 1011 20.15 -48.98 24.31
CA LEU A 1011 20.31 -48.50 25.68
C LEU A 1011 19.02 -48.55 26.52
N THR A 1012 17.84 -48.35 25.90
CA THR A 1012 16.57 -48.15 26.62
C THR A 1012 15.54 -49.26 26.40
N GLY A 1013 15.71 -50.07 25.35
CA GLY A 1013 14.74 -51.08 24.91
C GLY A 1013 13.48 -50.51 24.23
N TRP A 1014 13.38 -49.18 24.05
CA TRP A 1014 12.18 -48.52 23.54
C TRP A 1014 12.12 -48.51 22.01
N GLN A 1015 11.39 -49.46 21.44
CA GLN A 1015 11.26 -49.66 19.99
C GLN A 1015 10.62 -48.47 19.24
N TRP A 1016 9.88 -47.60 19.92
CA TRP A 1016 9.23 -46.41 19.31
C TRP A 1016 10.19 -45.23 19.07
N LEU A 1017 11.42 -45.29 19.59
CA LEU A 1017 12.38 -44.20 19.48
C LEU A 1017 12.91 -44.01 18.04
N ASP A 1018 13.08 -45.11 17.29
CA ASP A 1018 13.53 -45.13 15.90
C ASP A 1018 12.58 -44.36 14.96
N PRO A 1019 11.27 -44.68 14.90
CA PRO A 1019 10.33 -43.92 14.04
C PRO A 1019 10.17 -42.46 14.48
N ALA A 1020 10.24 -42.14 15.78
CA ALA A 1020 10.16 -40.76 16.26
C ALA A 1020 11.34 -39.90 15.82
N ILE A 1021 12.56 -40.44 15.89
CA ILE A 1021 13.78 -39.75 15.44
C ILE A 1021 13.81 -39.64 13.90
N ALA A 1022 13.33 -40.65 13.19
CA ALA A 1022 13.20 -40.62 11.73
C ALA A 1022 12.21 -39.53 11.25
N ILE A 1023 11.05 -39.37 11.92
CA ILE A 1023 10.08 -38.30 11.60
C ILE A 1023 10.69 -36.92 11.88
N LEU A 1024 11.40 -36.73 12.99
CA LEU A 1024 12.06 -35.46 13.30
C LEU A 1024 13.13 -35.10 12.26
N ALA A 1025 13.90 -36.08 11.80
CA ALA A 1025 14.85 -35.91 10.72
C ALA A 1025 14.14 -35.52 9.41
N ALA A 1026 13.04 -36.20 9.05
CA ALA A 1026 12.25 -35.90 7.86
C ALA A 1026 11.68 -34.48 7.85
N VAL A 1027 11.19 -33.97 8.99
CA VAL A 1027 10.72 -32.57 9.10
C VAL A 1027 11.85 -31.58 8.80
N ASN A 1028 13.06 -31.82 9.31
CA ASN A 1028 14.21 -30.97 9.03
C ASN A 1028 14.61 -31.01 7.53
N ILE A 1029 14.50 -32.18 6.90
CA ILE A 1029 14.76 -32.39 5.47
C ILE A 1029 13.73 -31.65 4.62
N VAL A 1030 12.43 -31.72 4.95
CA VAL A 1030 11.36 -30.98 4.26
C VAL A 1030 11.60 -29.47 4.31
N VAL A 1031 12.01 -28.95 5.47
CA VAL A 1031 12.36 -27.53 5.63
C VAL A 1031 13.56 -27.14 4.75
N ALA A 1032 14.58 -28.00 4.66
CA ALA A 1032 15.74 -27.77 3.81
C ALA A 1032 15.39 -27.81 2.31
N GLY A 1033 14.62 -28.82 1.86
CA GLY A 1033 14.17 -28.97 0.48
C GLY A 1033 13.27 -27.83 0.01
N THR A 1034 12.29 -27.43 0.84
CA THR A 1034 11.38 -26.32 0.53
C THR A 1034 12.13 -24.99 0.39
N ARG A 1035 13.12 -24.71 1.27
CA ARG A 1035 13.97 -23.51 1.13
C ARG A 1035 14.77 -23.53 -0.15
N LEU A 1036 15.24 -24.68 -0.60
CA LEU A 1036 16.02 -24.84 -1.82
C LEU A 1036 15.15 -24.58 -3.06
N ILE A 1037 13.93 -25.13 -3.10
CA ILE A 1037 12.95 -24.89 -4.18
C ILE A 1037 12.59 -23.40 -4.26
N LEU A 1038 12.26 -22.76 -3.13
CA LEU A 1038 11.93 -21.34 -3.10
C LEU A 1038 13.10 -20.46 -3.59
N ARG A 1039 14.34 -20.84 -3.25
CA ARG A 1039 15.55 -20.16 -3.72
C ARG A 1039 15.76 -20.35 -5.22
N SER A 1040 15.52 -21.55 -5.75
CA SER A 1040 15.56 -21.85 -7.18
C SER A 1040 14.53 -21.01 -7.97
N LEU A 1041 13.27 -20.99 -7.51
CA LEU A 1041 12.20 -20.18 -8.11
C LEU A 1041 12.54 -18.68 -8.10
N SER A 1042 13.07 -18.17 -6.99
CA SER A 1042 13.50 -16.76 -6.90
C SER A 1042 14.66 -16.43 -7.84
N GLY A 1043 15.54 -17.39 -8.13
CA GLY A 1043 16.66 -17.23 -9.04
C GLY A 1043 16.25 -17.19 -10.51
N LEU A 1044 15.23 -17.96 -10.89
CA LEU A 1044 14.63 -17.93 -12.23
C LEU A 1044 13.89 -16.61 -12.51
N LEU A 1045 13.32 -15.98 -11.47
CA LEU A 1045 12.59 -14.71 -11.59
C LEU A 1045 13.50 -13.47 -11.67
N GLY A 1046 14.82 -13.65 -11.55
CA GLY A 1046 15.80 -12.56 -11.54
C GLY A 1046 15.79 -11.79 -10.21
N ALA A 1047 16.95 -11.67 -9.58
CA ALA A 1047 17.11 -10.95 -8.31
C ALA A 1047 17.86 -9.62 -8.55
N ALA A 1048 17.56 -8.60 -7.75
CA ALA A 1048 18.37 -7.37 -7.73
C ALA A 1048 19.80 -7.69 -7.26
N ILE A 1049 20.80 -6.98 -7.79
CA ILE A 1049 22.18 -7.12 -7.31
C ILE A 1049 22.27 -6.79 -5.80
N PRO A 1050 23.20 -7.41 -5.04
CA PRO A 1050 23.43 -7.07 -3.64
C PRO A 1050 23.63 -5.56 -3.46
N SER A 1051 23.04 -4.99 -2.42
CA SER A 1051 23.06 -3.53 -2.20
C SER A 1051 24.47 -2.98 -2.17
N GLU A 1052 25.44 -3.70 -1.62
CA GLU A 1052 26.84 -3.26 -1.56
C GLU A 1052 27.50 -3.10 -2.95
N GLU A 1053 27.22 -4.02 -3.88
CA GLU A 1053 27.70 -3.92 -5.26
C GLU A 1053 27.01 -2.78 -6.00
N ARG A 1054 25.73 -2.53 -5.72
CA ARG A 1054 25.02 -1.37 -6.25
C ARG A 1054 25.64 -0.05 -5.78
N HIS A 1055 25.97 0.06 -4.48
CA HIS A 1055 26.63 1.26 -3.93
C HIS A 1055 28.04 1.47 -4.51
N ARG A 1056 28.73 0.40 -4.92
CA ARG A 1056 30.01 0.49 -5.63
C ARG A 1056 29.86 1.09 -7.03
N VAL A 1057 28.84 0.67 -7.77
CA VAL A 1057 28.52 1.23 -9.09
C VAL A 1057 28.03 2.67 -8.97
N GLU A 1058 27.16 2.96 -8.01
CA GLU A 1058 26.67 4.32 -7.74
C GLU A 1058 27.82 5.28 -7.42
N ARG A 1059 28.83 4.85 -6.65
CA ARG A 1059 30.05 5.66 -6.40
C ARG A 1059 30.83 6.01 -7.66
N VAL A 1060 30.98 5.05 -8.60
CA VAL A 1060 31.64 5.33 -9.89
C VAL A 1060 30.82 6.35 -10.67
N LEU A 1061 29.50 6.19 -10.72
CA LEU A 1061 28.61 7.13 -11.41
C LEU A 1061 28.60 8.53 -10.77
N ASP A 1062 28.77 8.63 -9.46
CA ASP A 1062 28.85 9.91 -8.74
C ASP A 1062 30.07 10.76 -9.16
N ASP A 1063 31.17 10.13 -9.55
CA ASP A 1063 32.35 10.83 -10.08
C ASP A 1063 32.07 11.48 -11.44
N TYR A 1064 31.24 10.84 -12.26
CA TYR A 1064 30.75 11.39 -13.54
C TYR A 1064 29.63 12.41 -13.36
N ARG A 1065 28.76 12.25 -12.34
CA ARG A 1065 27.76 13.25 -11.97
C ARG A 1065 28.39 14.58 -11.59
N ARG A 1066 29.53 14.54 -10.89
CA ARG A 1066 30.33 15.73 -10.57
C ARG A 1066 30.92 16.43 -11.79
N GLN A 1067 31.04 15.73 -12.92
CA GLN A 1067 31.50 16.28 -14.20
C GLN A 1067 30.34 16.76 -15.09
N GLY A 1068 29.09 16.75 -14.57
CA GLY A 1068 27.91 17.23 -15.29
C GLY A 1068 27.15 16.17 -16.10
N ILE A 1069 27.56 14.90 -16.05
CA ILE A 1069 26.87 13.80 -16.74
C ILE A 1069 25.73 13.27 -15.87
N ARG A 1070 24.51 13.20 -16.41
CA ARG A 1070 23.35 12.68 -15.67
C ARG A 1070 23.05 11.24 -16.06
N PHE A 1071 22.47 10.49 -15.13
CA PHE A 1071 22.14 9.08 -15.30
C PHE A 1071 20.73 8.83 -14.78
N HIS A 1072 19.96 8.00 -15.48
CA HIS A 1072 18.64 7.54 -15.06
C HIS A 1072 18.43 6.07 -15.45
N ASP A 1073 17.37 5.46 -14.92
CA ASP A 1073 16.99 4.06 -15.13
C ASP A 1073 18.12 3.04 -14.87
N LEU A 1074 18.92 3.25 -13.82
CA LEU A 1074 19.93 2.29 -13.39
C LEU A 1074 19.24 1.01 -12.87
N ARG A 1075 19.13 -0.01 -13.73
CA ARG A 1075 18.65 -1.33 -13.35
C ARG A 1075 19.81 -2.28 -13.23
N ALA A 1076 19.83 -3.00 -12.14
CA ALA A 1076 20.88 -3.95 -11.87
C ALA A 1076 20.26 -5.27 -11.42
N ARG A 1077 20.44 -6.30 -12.23
CA ARG A 1077 19.89 -7.63 -12.01
C ARG A 1077 20.97 -8.70 -12.10
N VAL A 1078 20.79 -9.76 -11.33
CA VAL A 1078 21.60 -10.97 -11.40
C VAL A 1078 20.84 -11.98 -12.27
N SER A 1079 21.53 -12.54 -13.25
CA SER A 1079 21.02 -13.60 -14.12
C SER A 1079 22.05 -14.73 -14.19
N GLY A 1080 21.86 -15.76 -13.38
CA GLY A 1080 22.87 -16.83 -13.24
C GLY A 1080 24.15 -16.31 -12.61
N THR A 1081 25.30 -16.62 -13.21
CA THR A 1081 26.62 -16.14 -12.80
C THR A 1081 26.98 -14.76 -13.37
N GLN A 1082 26.14 -14.23 -14.27
CA GLN A 1082 26.33 -12.91 -14.87
C GLN A 1082 25.56 -11.84 -14.11
N ARG A 1083 26.21 -10.69 -13.94
CA ARG A 1083 25.57 -9.48 -13.45
C ARG A 1083 25.23 -8.61 -14.66
N LEU A 1084 24.00 -8.15 -14.78
CA LEU A 1084 23.60 -7.22 -15.83
C LEU A 1084 23.27 -5.86 -15.20
N ILE A 1085 23.89 -4.82 -15.74
CA ILE A 1085 23.51 -3.44 -15.47
C ILE A 1085 23.03 -2.79 -16.75
N THR A 1086 21.85 -2.19 -16.70
CA THR A 1086 21.36 -1.30 -17.73
C THR A 1086 21.25 0.10 -17.15
N LEU A 1087 21.76 1.10 -17.87
CA LEU A 1087 21.68 2.50 -17.42
C LEU A 1087 21.63 3.42 -18.64
N HIS A 1088 20.90 4.52 -18.49
CA HIS A 1088 20.82 5.55 -19.52
C HIS A 1088 21.72 6.71 -19.12
N VAL A 1089 22.54 7.18 -20.06
CA VAL A 1089 23.50 8.28 -19.90
C VAL A 1089 22.97 9.48 -20.66
N LEU A 1090 22.65 10.54 -19.92
CA LEU A 1090 22.15 11.78 -20.48
C LEU A 1090 23.34 12.69 -20.81
N VAL A 1091 23.46 13.06 -22.09
CA VAL A 1091 24.52 13.93 -22.61
C VAL A 1091 23.90 15.16 -23.28
N PRO A 1092 24.61 16.30 -23.35
CA PRO A 1092 24.15 17.45 -24.13
C PRO A 1092 23.95 17.08 -25.60
N GLY A 1093 22.88 17.55 -26.22
CA GLY A 1093 22.54 17.27 -27.62
C GLY A 1093 23.54 17.84 -28.64
N ALA A 1094 24.41 18.76 -28.20
CA ALA A 1094 25.53 19.27 -28.98
C ALA A 1094 26.77 18.33 -28.98
N MET A 1095 26.79 17.28 -28.16
CA MET A 1095 27.89 16.31 -28.09
C MET A 1095 27.93 15.44 -29.35
N THR A 1096 29.13 15.22 -29.91
CA THR A 1096 29.26 14.35 -31.09
C THR A 1096 29.06 12.88 -30.72
N VAL A 1097 28.58 12.07 -31.68
CA VAL A 1097 28.38 10.62 -31.49
C VAL A 1097 29.67 9.92 -31.03
N ARG A 1098 30.83 10.40 -31.52
CA ARG A 1098 32.15 9.89 -31.14
C ARG A 1098 32.48 10.19 -29.68
N GLU A 1099 32.29 11.43 -29.24
CA GLU A 1099 32.51 11.82 -27.83
C GLU A 1099 31.57 11.07 -26.88
N GLY A 1100 30.32 10.86 -27.31
CA GLY A 1100 29.35 10.05 -26.58
C GLY A 1100 29.80 8.59 -26.44
N HIS A 1101 30.29 7.95 -27.51
CA HIS A 1101 30.83 6.59 -27.45
C HIS A 1101 32.08 6.49 -26.56
N GLU A 1102 33.03 7.43 -26.70
CA GLU A 1102 34.24 7.45 -25.87
C GLU A 1102 33.89 7.66 -24.38
N LEU A 1103 32.85 8.45 -24.07
CA LEU A 1103 32.34 8.61 -22.72
C LEU A 1103 31.73 7.31 -22.19
N LEU A 1104 30.90 6.62 -22.98
CA LEU A 1104 30.32 5.34 -22.60
C LEU A 1104 31.39 4.28 -22.34
N GLU A 1105 32.38 4.15 -23.23
CA GLU A 1105 33.46 3.17 -23.06
C GLU A 1105 34.22 3.38 -21.75
N ARG A 1106 34.49 4.64 -21.38
CA ARG A 1106 35.12 4.98 -20.09
C ARG A 1106 34.24 4.59 -18.91
N ILE A 1107 32.96 4.97 -18.93
CA ILE A 1107 32.01 4.65 -17.86
C ILE A 1107 31.88 3.12 -17.71
N GLU A 1108 31.72 2.39 -18.81
CA GLU A 1108 31.63 0.93 -18.79
C GLU A 1108 32.90 0.28 -18.26
N SER A 1109 34.07 0.79 -18.64
CA SER A 1109 35.37 0.30 -18.14
C SER A 1109 35.51 0.50 -16.63
N ASP A 1110 35.17 1.68 -16.12
CA ASP A 1110 35.28 1.99 -14.69
C ASP A 1110 34.31 1.15 -13.85
N ILE A 1111 33.08 0.96 -14.34
CA ILE A 1111 32.10 0.09 -13.67
C ILE A 1111 32.57 -1.37 -13.68
N ARG A 1112 33.11 -1.89 -14.80
CA ARG A 1112 33.71 -3.24 -14.86
C ARG A 1112 34.92 -3.39 -13.93
N GLY A 1113 35.67 -2.32 -13.69
CA GLY A 1113 36.80 -2.30 -12.76
C GLY A 1113 36.39 -2.53 -11.30
N VAL A 1114 35.19 -2.11 -10.90
CA VAL A 1114 34.70 -2.24 -9.52
C VAL A 1114 33.83 -3.49 -9.32
N VAL A 1115 33.14 -3.95 -10.37
CA VAL A 1115 32.31 -5.16 -10.34
C VAL A 1115 32.76 -6.14 -11.45
N PRO A 1116 33.48 -7.22 -11.11
CA PRO A 1116 33.93 -8.20 -12.11
C PRO A 1116 32.77 -9.05 -12.65
N ASN A 1117 32.90 -9.52 -13.90
CA ASN A 1117 31.90 -10.32 -14.64
C ASN A 1117 30.55 -9.60 -14.84
N LEU A 1118 30.61 -8.29 -15.12
CA LEU A 1118 29.47 -7.44 -15.35
C LEU A 1118 29.25 -7.21 -16.86
N LEU A 1119 28.06 -7.57 -17.33
CA LEU A 1119 27.55 -7.15 -18.63
C LEU A 1119 26.85 -5.80 -18.44
N ILE A 1120 27.28 -4.79 -19.19
CA ILE A 1120 26.72 -3.45 -19.11
C ILE A 1120 26.05 -3.16 -20.45
N VAL A 1121 24.83 -2.65 -20.40
CA VAL A 1121 24.12 -2.09 -21.56
C VAL A 1121 23.86 -0.64 -21.25
N THR A 1122 24.52 0.24 -22.00
CA THR A 1122 24.35 1.68 -21.87
C THR A 1122 23.55 2.22 -23.05
N HIS A 1123 22.67 3.19 -22.78
CA HIS A 1123 21.96 3.94 -23.81
C HIS A 1123 22.28 5.42 -23.65
N ILE A 1124 22.64 6.11 -24.75
CA ILE A 1124 22.86 7.56 -24.74
C ILE A 1124 21.56 8.25 -25.12
N GLU A 1125 21.16 9.24 -24.33
CA GLU A 1125 19.99 10.08 -24.61
C GLU A 1125 20.35 11.57 -24.51
N PRO A 1126 19.78 12.44 -25.36
CA PRO A 1126 20.00 13.87 -25.27
C PRO A 1126 19.25 14.47 -24.08
N LEU A 1127 19.92 15.32 -23.31
CA LEU A 1127 19.41 15.99 -22.12
C LEU A 1127 18.27 16.98 -22.44
N GLU A 1128 18.25 17.53 -23.65
CA GLU A 1128 17.28 18.54 -24.08
C GLU A 1128 15.95 17.92 -24.58
N ASP A 1129 15.91 16.61 -24.82
CA ASP A 1129 14.69 15.93 -25.23
C ASP A 1129 13.87 15.51 -24.00
N MET A 1130 12.72 16.16 -23.82
CA MET A 1130 11.80 15.87 -22.74
C MET A 1130 11.23 14.44 -22.81
N SER A 1131 11.27 13.78 -23.97
CA SER A 1131 10.85 12.39 -24.13
C SER A 1131 11.82 11.40 -23.48
N SER A 1132 13.11 11.74 -23.38
CA SER A 1132 14.14 10.98 -22.64
C SER A 1132 13.74 10.79 -21.17
N PHE A 1133 13.09 11.80 -20.56
CA PHE A 1133 12.60 11.70 -19.18
C PHE A 1133 11.24 11.01 -19.03
N ARG A 1134 10.50 10.78 -20.13
CA ARG A 1134 9.16 10.15 -20.09
C ARG A 1134 9.20 8.65 -19.83
N HIS A 1135 10.32 7.98 -20.06
CA HIS A 1135 10.45 6.56 -19.71
C HIS A 1135 10.36 6.31 -18.19
N GLU A 1136 10.58 7.33 -17.34
CA GLU A 1136 10.30 7.25 -15.88
C GLU A 1136 8.80 7.26 -15.54
N THR A 1137 7.91 7.61 -16.48
CA THR A 1137 6.45 7.71 -16.27
C THR A 1137 5.64 6.54 -16.84
N LEU A 1138 6.26 5.62 -17.59
CA LEU A 1138 5.59 4.48 -18.25
C LEU A 1138 5.83 3.11 -17.56
N GLN A 1139 6.37 3.09 -16.34
CA GLN A 1139 6.53 1.85 -15.56
C GLN A 1139 5.85 1.91 -14.21
#